data_AF-A0A7S3QSR9-F1
#
_entry.id   AF-A0A7S3QSR9-F1
#
_cell.length_a   1.000
_cell.length_b   1.000
_cell.length_c   1.000
_cell.angle_alpha   90.00
_cell.angle_beta   90.00
_cell.angle_gamma   90.00
#
_symmetry.space_group_name_H-M   'P 1'
#
loop_
_entity.id
_entity.type
_entity.pdbx_description
1 polymer ?
#
loop_
_entity_poly.entity_id
_entity_poly.type
_entity_poly.pdbx_seq_one_letter_code
_entity_poly.pdbx_strand_id
1 'polypeptide(L)'
;MKKFYLHLQDQHGTSTKVIRLNEDGCQLRTLQECTINAFPHVKGQALQAYTLVHEERKKPLPLDECTAKVKHLDDVFLELIPQHSNNASTAPTTQSTPPADPAAARPLLAYAASAIQASNFQLAAELYEQVLSITPGHFEALEALACLWLKHARQPARALPYLEQLASSQLKGSGVGTRAHEMLGDCLLALGAAPKALQAYNRALSAAMDMGAELSRQQDLQVAMARAMHAQDDQPMMKDLASQLVMNVLGANEMHFGGLELYATIAEEQGLYEDALRVALRLVIVQKEHPGVRALLARRLQAPGGLQALYAELSLEGSAHGNKASGSKGPSKTGTASALAFLASVVKDHGAVAPVVALLQKALEYDPLHPGYALSLAHALELKNDLAGVVASVAAYLRCVESGGPSQVGHLVLGGGLQWKDVVTLLESLPPRDACNPCSWLAWRAEEPWEPSAYRRALTDQTCGEKVAYNHEQLDLLALCFTAVKALYVGGAVTRAARLVALIEPARQASKHELHTTLIRNEAAYYNCVRQLLCDAPPPPYGASGPSREPPHASAPQSNLDCGVPCTPTAQVGLQVGAPVPELPGDKSVGQDSSGCGCSSMPCSTAGNGGVSTHGPSGSTSTSCNSLGSSDSSAPCPATPGSASNTAPGALHNISGGPQVGSASCGGAVPGVSAISAVDAALGEPWSVQGPNAPEPLFLCGDSHCLPAAWRVVTLKGKPRLVHPLLVTGCKIWHLRPQSSFYPKVQFQNVLAHVPDGSQIVVLLGEIDCREGLLMAVQKCKYPSLQEAIAAVVELYVSVLIDLIKHRKFKIYVHPIPPVLNETRSLVKAFMQLLKRKVPAAASSSEELHKSGGGHLHYLDFFECLLSPDGAALAPGLALDGTHLSPAYLSHFASAFQ
;
A
#
# COMPACT_ATOMS: atom_id res chain seq x y z
N MET A 1 7.83 21.09 6.53
CA MET A 1 7.50 22.49 6.16
C MET A 1 7.85 22.72 4.70
N LYS A 2 6.90 23.14 3.85
CA LYS A 2 7.23 23.72 2.52
C LYS A 2 7.19 25.24 2.67
N LYS A 3 8.24 25.95 2.27
CA LYS A 3 8.25 27.42 2.23
C LYS A 3 7.61 27.83 0.91
N PHE A 4 6.44 28.48 0.96
CA PHE A 4 5.75 28.95 -0.23
C PHE A 4 6.21 30.36 -0.59
N TYR A 5 6.68 30.52 -1.83
CA TYR A 5 7.08 31.79 -2.42
C TYR A 5 6.15 32.07 -3.60
N LEU A 6 5.42 33.18 -3.55
CA LEU A 6 4.59 33.62 -4.67
C LEU A 6 5.43 34.52 -5.58
N HIS A 7 5.62 34.10 -6.82
CA HIS A 7 6.27 34.91 -7.85
C HIS A 7 5.18 35.59 -8.67
N LEU A 8 5.13 36.92 -8.60
CA LEU A 8 4.23 37.73 -9.41
C LEU A 8 5.04 38.43 -10.50
N GLN A 9 4.60 38.29 -11.74
CA GLN A 9 5.21 38.88 -12.93
C GLN A 9 4.19 39.82 -13.60
N ASP A 10 4.65 40.92 -14.18
CA ASP A 10 3.77 41.83 -14.92
C ASP A 10 3.37 41.28 -16.30
N GLN A 11 2.41 41.95 -16.95
CA GLN A 11 1.81 41.54 -18.24
C GLN A 11 2.80 41.58 -19.43
N HIS A 12 4.02 42.07 -19.22
CA HIS A 12 5.09 42.17 -20.22
C HIS A 12 6.36 41.43 -19.78
N GLY A 13 6.30 40.69 -18.66
CA GLY A 13 7.38 39.86 -18.12
C GLY A 13 8.51 40.64 -17.42
N THR A 14 8.46 41.97 -17.38
CA THR A 14 9.63 42.83 -17.12
C THR A 14 10.05 42.95 -15.65
N SER A 15 9.12 42.77 -14.72
CA SER A 15 9.37 42.85 -13.28
C SER A 15 8.87 41.59 -12.58
N THR A 16 9.67 41.05 -11.66
CA THR A 16 9.32 39.89 -10.82
C THR A 16 9.34 40.30 -9.36
N LYS A 17 8.21 40.18 -8.66
CA LYS A 17 8.09 40.41 -7.22
C LYS A 17 7.91 39.07 -6.50
N VAL A 18 8.81 38.77 -5.58
CA VAL A 18 8.78 37.52 -4.79
C VAL A 18 8.21 37.82 -3.41
N ILE A 19 7.07 37.23 -3.07
CA ILE A 19 6.42 37.36 -1.77
C ILE A 19 6.61 36.05 -0.99
N ARG A 20 7.16 36.14 0.22
CA ARG A 20 7.34 35.01 1.13
C ARG A 20 6.11 34.89 2.02
N LEU A 21 5.46 33.73 2.01
CA LEU A 21 4.36 33.42 2.91
C LEU A 21 4.90 32.74 4.18
N ASN A 22 4.53 33.28 5.34
CA ASN A 22 4.62 32.61 6.65
C ASN A 22 3.17 32.33 7.13
N GLU A 23 3.00 31.47 8.13
CA GLU A 23 1.68 31.00 8.60
C GLU A 23 0.88 32.05 9.40
N ASP A 24 1.52 33.14 9.85
CA ASP A 24 0.88 34.26 10.54
C ASP A 24 0.08 35.15 9.56
N GLY A 25 -1.25 35.11 9.66
CA GLY A 25 -2.19 35.72 8.69
C GLY A 25 -2.16 37.25 8.49
N CYS A 26 -1.21 37.99 9.07
CA CYS A 26 -1.13 39.45 8.99
C CYS A 26 -0.85 40.03 7.58
N GLN A 27 -0.36 39.24 6.62
CA GLN A 27 -0.10 39.72 5.25
C GLN A 27 -1.19 39.36 4.22
N LEU A 28 -2.25 38.63 4.62
CA LEU A 28 -3.34 38.25 3.70
C LEU A 28 -4.16 39.44 3.20
N ARG A 29 -4.27 40.54 3.96
CA ARG A 29 -4.93 41.78 3.50
C ARG A 29 -4.21 42.42 2.30
N THR A 30 -2.88 42.40 2.28
CA THR A 30 -2.11 42.91 1.13
C THR A 30 -2.33 42.04 -0.12
N LEU A 31 -2.55 40.73 0.07
CA LEU A 31 -2.92 39.82 -1.01
C LEU A 31 -4.32 40.17 -1.56
N GLN A 32 -5.27 40.48 -0.69
CA GLN A 32 -6.61 40.94 -1.06
C GLN A 32 -6.56 42.21 -1.93
N GLU A 33 -5.77 43.22 -1.53
CA GLU A 33 -5.60 44.47 -2.29
C GLU A 33 -4.86 44.27 -3.63
N CYS A 34 -3.85 43.39 -3.69
CA CYS A 34 -3.13 43.12 -4.94
C CYS A 34 -3.95 42.27 -5.93
N THR A 35 -4.66 41.23 -5.47
CA THR A 35 -5.42 40.35 -6.37
C THR A 35 -6.67 41.00 -6.94
N ILE A 36 -7.40 41.80 -6.14
CA ILE A 36 -8.62 42.49 -6.59
C ILE A 36 -8.35 43.48 -7.73
N ASN A 37 -7.21 44.17 -7.70
CA ASN A 37 -6.83 45.14 -8.73
C ASN A 37 -6.21 44.52 -9.99
N ALA A 38 -5.83 43.23 -9.96
CA ALA A 38 -5.14 42.57 -11.07
C ALA A 38 -6.03 41.63 -11.91
N PHE A 39 -7.05 40.98 -11.32
CA PHE A 39 -7.81 39.91 -11.99
C PHE A 39 -9.34 40.00 -11.78
N PRO A 40 -10.05 40.89 -12.52
CA PRO A 40 -11.50 41.08 -12.37
C PRO A 40 -12.35 39.82 -12.55
N HIS A 41 -11.90 38.88 -13.40
CA HIS A 41 -12.65 37.69 -13.78
C HIS A 41 -12.67 36.57 -12.71
N VAL A 42 -11.76 36.60 -11.73
CA VAL A 42 -11.63 35.56 -10.67
C VAL A 42 -12.59 35.81 -9.50
N LYS A 43 -13.35 36.93 -9.54
CA LYS A 43 -14.23 37.43 -8.46
C LYS A 43 -15.24 36.41 -7.93
N GLY A 44 -15.74 35.48 -8.75
CA GLY A 44 -16.68 34.45 -8.31
C GLY A 44 -16.02 33.35 -7.46
N GLN A 45 -14.93 32.77 -7.95
CA GLN A 45 -14.28 31.59 -7.36
C GLN A 45 -13.52 31.93 -6.06
N ALA A 46 -12.80 33.06 -6.03
CA ALA A 46 -12.07 33.48 -4.83
C ALA A 46 -13.01 33.82 -3.66
N LEU A 47 -14.22 34.32 -3.94
CA LEU A 47 -15.18 34.70 -2.90
C LEU A 47 -15.84 33.47 -2.26
N GLN A 48 -16.18 32.43 -3.03
CA GLN A 48 -16.68 31.15 -2.49
C GLN A 48 -15.66 30.49 -1.54
N ALA A 49 -14.38 30.48 -1.92
CA ALA A 49 -13.31 29.94 -1.07
C ALA A 49 -13.12 30.75 0.23
N TYR A 50 -13.29 32.07 0.20
CA TYR A 50 -13.14 32.91 1.40
C TYR A 50 -14.32 32.75 2.39
N THR A 51 -15.55 32.71 1.89
CA THR A 51 -16.75 32.55 2.73
C THR A 51 -16.73 31.24 3.52
N LEU A 52 -16.22 30.15 2.91
CA LEU A 52 -16.11 28.83 3.55
C LEU A 52 -15.08 28.75 4.69
N VAL A 53 -14.18 29.74 4.84
CA VAL A 53 -13.04 29.66 5.78
C VAL A 53 -13.19 30.60 6.99
N HIS A 54 -14.13 31.57 6.97
CA HIS A 54 -14.13 32.67 7.95
C HIS A 54 -15.28 32.67 8.99
N GLU A 55 -16.27 31.77 8.91
CA GLU A 55 -17.43 31.80 9.83
C GLU A 55 -17.39 30.80 11.02
N GLU A 56 -16.39 29.92 11.11
CA GLU A 56 -16.38 28.85 12.13
C GLU A 56 -16.13 29.31 13.60
N ARG A 57 -16.17 30.63 13.89
CA ARG A 57 -15.98 31.17 15.26
C ARG A 57 -16.85 32.38 15.62
N LYS A 58 -18.18 32.20 15.72
CA LYS A 58 -18.97 32.33 16.98
C LYS A 58 -20.49 32.53 16.78
N LYS A 59 -21.27 31.72 17.50
CA LYS A 59 -22.75 31.70 17.68
C LYS A 59 -23.58 31.20 16.47
N PRO A 60 -24.68 30.46 16.72
CA PRO A 60 -25.57 29.95 15.67
C PRO A 60 -26.65 30.96 15.24
N LEU A 61 -27.19 30.75 14.04
CA LEU A 61 -28.42 31.37 13.53
C LEU A 61 -29.60 30.37 13.57
N PRO A 62 -30.87 30.83 13.48
CA PRO A 62 -32.04 29.95 13.49
C PRO A 62 -32.15 29.03 12.27
N LEU A 63 -32.72 27.84 12.48
CA LEU A 63 -32.77 26.73 11.52
C LEU A 63 -33.55 27.04 10.22
N ASP A 64 -34.53 27.93 10.31
CA ASP A 64 -35.50 28.18 9.23
C ASP A 64 -34.90 28.94 8.03
N GLU A 65 -33.91 29.81 8.25
CA GLU A 65 -33.21 30.50 7.15
C GLU A 65 -32.18 29.61 6.43
N CYS A 66 -31.56 28.66 7.13
CA CYS A 66 -30.63 27.70 6.51
C CYS A 66 -31.35 26.80 5.50
N THR A 67 -32.53 26.30 5.89
CA THR A 67 -33.33 25.34 5.10
C THR A 67 -33.76 25.92 3.74
N ALA A 68 -34.02 27.24 3.67
CA ALA A 68 -34.35 27.92 2.41
C ALA A 68 -33.15 28.07 1.45
N LYS A 69 -31.94 28.26 1.98
CA LYS A 69 -30.72 28.48 1.15
C LYS A 69 -30.11 27.17 0.64
N VAL A 70 -30.24 26.06 1.38
CA VAL A 70 -29.74 24.74 0.93
C VAL A 70 -30.54 24.22 -0.26
N LYS A 71 -31.88 24.27 -0.22
CA LYS A 71 -32.73 23.83 -1.35
C LYS A 71 -32.35 24.50 -2.68
N HIS A 72 -32.06 25.79 -2.65
CA HIS A 72 -31.72 26.55 -3.84
C HIS A 72 -30.33 26.21 -4.43
N LEU A 73 -29.52 25.41 -3.73
CA LEU A 73 -28.24 24.88 -4.22
C LEU A 73 -28.38 23.46 -4.78
N ASP A 74 -29.23 22.61 -4.18
CA ASP A 74 -29.49 21.25 -4.70
C ASP A 74 -30.12 21.30 -6.10
N ASP A 75 -31.07 22.20 -6.33
CA ASP A 75 -31.71 22.41 -7.64
C ASP A 75 -30.68 22.84 -8.71
N VAL A 76 -29.70 23.70 -8.35
CA VAL A 76 -28.63 24.18 -9.25
C VAL A 76 -27.60 23.08 -9.56
N PHE A 77 -27.37 22.14 -8.64
CA PHE A 77 -26.43 21.05 -8.86
C PHE A 77 -26.97 19.96 -9.81
N LEU A 78 -28.29 19.91 -10.02
CA LEU A 78 -28.95 18.98 -10.94
C LEU A 78 -29.00 19.48 -12.40
N GLU A 79 -29.04 20.80 -12.64
CA GLU A 79 -28.99 21.36 -14.01
C GLU A 79 -27.60 21.35 -14.65
N LEU A 80 -26.53 21.23 -13.85
CA LEU A 80 -25.14 21.23 -14.34
C LEU A 80 -24.60 19.86 -14.80
N ILE A 81 -25.48 18.86 -14.96
CA ILE A 81 -25.16 17.57 -15.59
C ILE A 81 -25.52 17.66 -17.09
N PRO A 82 -24.55 17.60 -18.03
CA PRO A 82 -24.85 17.57 -19.45
C PRO A 82 -25.60 16.28 -19.81
N GLN A 83 -26.90 16.37 -20.08
CA GLN A 83 -27.64 15.26 -20.68
C GLN A 83 -27.21 15.12 -22.15
N HIS A 84 -26.24 14.24 -22.42
CA HIS A 84 -25.91 13.83 -23.78
C HIS A 84 -27.04 12.99 -24.39
N SER A 85 -28.02 13.68 -24.96
CA SER A 85 -29.02 13.08 -25.83
C SER A 85 -28.39 12.70 -27.17
N ASN A 86 -28.38 11.41 -27.49
CA ASN A 86 -28.07 10.95 -28.83
C ASN A 86 -29.16 11.42 -29.80
N ASN A 87 -28.84 12.37 -30.67
CA ASN A 87 -29.59 12.61 -31.91
C ASN A 87 -28.63 13.05 -33.02
N ALA A 88 -28.64 12.30 -34.12
CA ALA A 88 -27.90 12.64 -35.33
C ALA A 88 -28.76 13.51 -36.27
N SER A 89 -28.11 14.04 -37.31
CA SER A 89 -28.73 14.71 -38.47
C SER A 89 -29.36 16.10 -38.24
N THR A 90 -28.52 17.13 -38.39
CA THR A 90 -28.78 18.24 -39.34
C THR A 90 -27.46 18.70 -39.96
N ALA A 91 -27.48 19.15 -41.22
CA ALA A 91 -26.28 19.63 -41.91
C ALA A 91 -26.04 21.13 -41.62
N PRO A 92 -24.80 21.58 -41.35
CA PRO A 92 -24.51 22.97 -41.06
C PRO A 92 -24.50 23.82 -42.33
N THR A 93 -25.34 24.87 -42.36
CA THR A 93 -25.27 25.93 -43.36
C THR A 93 -23.99 26.76 -43.17
N THR A 94 -23.34 27.12 -44.28
CA THR A 94 -22.05 27.81 -44.25
C THR A 94 -22.16 29.25 -43.73
N GLN A 95 -21.52 29.52 -42.58
CA GLN A 95 -21.09 30.86 -42.19
C GLN A 95 -19.56 30.86 -42.05
N SER A 96 -18.91 31.88 -42.62
CA SER A 96 -17.45 31.99 -42.64
C SER A 96 -16.90 32.44 -41.29
N THR A 97 -16.05 31.64 -40.67
CA THR A 97 -15.28 32.04 -39.50
C THR A 97 -14.26 33.14 -39.84
N PRO A 98 -13.99 34.10 -38.93
CA PRO A 98 -12.87 35.02 -39.07
C PRO A 98 -11.54 34.25 -38.96
N PRO A 99 -10.42 34.79 -39.49
CA PRO A 99 -9.11 34.15 -39.38
C PRO A 99 -8.68 34.03 -37.91
N ALA A 100 -8.22 32.84 -37.52
CA ALA A 100 -7.73 32.58 -36.18
C ALA A 100 -6.44 33.37 -35.88
N ASP A 101 -6.36 33.99 -34.70
CA ASP A 101 -5.16 34.66 -34.21
C ASP A 101 -4.23 33.63 -33.51
N PRO A 102 -3.02 33.36 -34.03
CA PRO A 102 -2.07 32.45 -33.39
C PRO A 102 -1.59 32.92 -32.01
N ALA A 103 -1.72 34.21 -31.67
CA ALA A 103 -1.36 34.70 -30.33
C ALA A 103 -2.29 34.15 -29.24
N ALA A 104 -3.56 33.88 -29.55
CA ALA A 104 -4.55 33.36 -28.61
C ALA A 104 -4.21 31.93 -28.10
N ALA A 105 -3.46 31.14 -28.87
CA ALA A 105 -3.04 29.80 -28.48
C ALA A 105 -1.95 29.78 -27.39
N ARG A 106 -1.09 30.81 -27.33
CA ARG A 106 0.08 30.86 -26.43
C ARG A 106 -0.23 30.68 -24.94
N PRO A 107 -1.22 31.39 -24.33
CA PRO A 107 -1.53 31.19 -22.91
C PRO A 107 -2.09 29.78 -22.63
N LEU A 108 -2.85 29.19 -23.56
CA LEU A 108 -3.38 27.83 -23.42
C LEU A 108 -2.26 26.79 -23.46
N LEU A 109 -1.30 26.92 -24.37
CA LEU A 109 -0.11 26.04 -24.46
C LEU A 109 0.73 26.09 -23.16
N ALA A 110 0.99 27.29 -22.63
CA ALA A 110 1.72 27.47 -21.39
C ALA A 110 0.98 26.85 -20.18
N TYR A 111 -0.34 27.00 -20.12
CA TYR A 111 -1.15 26.41 -19.05
C TYR A 111 -1.27 24.88 -19.18
N ALA A 112 -1.36 24.35 -20.40
CA ALA A 112 -1.33 22.91 -20.66
C ALA A 112 0.01 22.28 -20.24
N ALA A 113 1.14 22.93 -20.54
CA ALA A 113 2.46 22.50 -20.09
C ALA A 113 2.58 22.49 -18.55
N SER A 114 1.99 23.49 -17.87
CA SER A 114 1.88 23.52 -16.40
C SER A 114 1.02 22.37 -15.86
N ALA A 115 -0.11 22.07 -16.52
CA ALA A 115 -0.96 20.95 -16.17
C ALA A 115 -0.26 19.58 -16.33
N ILE A 116 0.58 19.40 -17.37
CA ILE A 116 1.46 18.22 -17.51
C ILE A 116 2.42 18.10 -16.32
N GLN A 117 3.08 19.19 -15.91
CA GLN A 117 4.00 19.19 -14.75
C GLN A 117 3.26 18.84 -13.45
N ALA A 118 2.03 19.32 -13.28
CA ALA A 118 1.15 18.97 -12.17
C ALA A 118 0.56 17.54 -12.26
N SER A 119 0.90 16.76 -13.29
CA SER A 119 0.29 15.46 -13.62
C SER A 119 -1.23 15.49 -13.82
N ASN A 120 -1.80 16.66 -14.13
CA ASN A 120 -3.19 16.83 -14.54
C ASN A 120 -3.28 16.68 -16.07
N PHE A 121 -3.20 15.43 -16.52
CA PHE A 121 -3.24 15.10 -17.94
C PHE A 121 -4.62 15.36 -18.54
N GLN A 122 -5.70 15.31 -17.75
CA GLN A 122 -7.04 15.67 -18.22
C GLN A 122 -7.11 17.13 -18.65
N LEU A 123 -6.78 18.06 -17.73
CA LEU A 123 -6.77 19.49 -18.04
C LEU A 123 -5.78 19.83 -19.17
N ALA A 124 -4.62 19.17 -19.21
CA ALA A 124 -3.67 19.34 -20.32
C ALA A 124 -4.27 18.92 -21.68
N ALA A 125 -4.99 17.79 -21.73
CA ALA A 125 -5.64 17.33 -22.95
C ALA A 125 -6.74 18.30 -23.39
N GLU A 126 -7.62 18.72 -22.48
CA GLU A 126 -8.68 19.70 -22.74
C GLU A 126 -8.13 21.02 -23.30
N LEU A 127 -6.99 21.50 -22.76
CA LEU A 127 -6.34 22.73 -23.23
C LEU A 127 -5.65 22.57 -24.60
N TYR A 128 -5.03 21.41 -24.88
CA TYR A 128 -4.47 21.15 -26.22
C TYR A 128 -5.58 20.95 -27.26
N GLU A 129 -6.69 20.30 -26.91
CA GLU A 129 -7.88 20.17 -27.77
C GLU A 129 -8.53 21.53 -28.05
N GLN A 130 -8.53 22.47 -27.09
CA GLN A 130 -8.91 23.88 -27.32
C GLN A 130 -7.94 24.63 -28.25
N VAL A 131 -6.62 24.42 -28.14
CA VAL A 131 -5.65 25.01 -29.09
C VAL A 131 -5.89 24.49 -30.52
N LEU A 132 -6.23 23.21 -30.67
CA LEU A 132 -6.51 22.60 -31.96
C LEU A 132 -7.87 23.01 -32.56
N SER A 133 -8.84 23.44 -31.75
CA SER A 133 -10.10 24.01 -32.26
C SER A 133 -9.94 25.47 -32.71
N ILE A 134 -9.04 26.24 -32.09
CA ILE A 134 -8.66 27.59 -32.54
C ILE A 134 -7.78 27.51 -33.80
N THR A 135 -6.75 26.65 -33.79
CA THR A 135 -5.78 26.50 -34.88
C THR A 135 -5.66 25.02 -35.29
N PRO A 136 -6.53 24.54 -36.20
CA PRO A 136 -6.47 23.18 -36.72
C PRO A 136 -5.11 22.89 -37.35
N GLY A 137 -4.40 21.88 -36.83
CA GLY A 137 -3.04 21.54 -37.27
C GLY A 137 -1.90 22.24 -36.52
N HIS A 138 -2.15 22.91 -35.39
CA HIS A 138 -1.09 23.50 -34.56
C HIS A 138 -0.08 22.44 -34.09
N PHE A 139 1.12 22.45 -34.69
CA PHE A 139 2.12 21.37 -34.57
C PHE A 139 2.41 20.97 -33.10
N GLU A 140 2.75 21.94 -32.26
CA GLU A 140 3.12 21.70 -30.85
C GLU A 140 1.97 21.06 -30.05
N ALA A 141 0.72 21.40 -30.38
CA ALA A 141 -0.44 20.85 -29.70
C ALA A 141 -0.74 19.42 -30.17
N LEU A 142 -0.58 19.13 -31.46
CA LEU A 142 -0.66 17.75 -31.98
C LEU A 142 0.43 16.87 -31.37
N GLU A 143 1.69 17.31 -31.34
CA GLU A 143 2.80 16.54 -30.78
C GLU A 143 2.63 16.31 -29.26
N ALA A 144 2.28 17.36 -28.51
CA ALA A 144 2.05 17.26 -27.07
C ALA A 144 0.85 16.37 -26.72
N LEU A 145 -0.27 16.51 -27.43
CA LEU A 145 -1.48 15.69 -27.22
C LEU A 145 -1.25 14.23 -27.62
N ALA A 146 -0.53 13.97 -28.72
CA ALA A 146 -0.10 12.63 -29.09
C ALA A 146 0.83 12.01 -28.03
N CYS A 147 1.79 12.78 -27.50
CA CYS A 147 2.69 12.34 -26.43
C CYS A 147 1.93 12.04 -25.13
N LEU A 148 0.97 12.89 -24.77
CA LEU A 148 0.05 12.73 -23.64
C LEU A 148 -0.72 11.41 -23.79
N TRP A 149 -1.41 11.18 -24.90
CA TRP A 149 -2.19 9.96 -25.12
C TRP A 149 -1.31 8.70 -25.15
N LEU A 150 -0.18 8.74 -25.84
CA LEU A 150 0.71 7.59 -26.02
C LEU A 150 1.49 7.23 -24.75
N LYS A 151 2.24 8.19 -24.17
CA LYS A 151 3.23 7.92 -23.12
C LYS A 151 2.66 8.10 -21.71
N HIS A 152 1.81 9.11 -21.49
CA HIS A 152 1.26 9.43 -20.17
C HIS A 152 -0.07 8.70 -19.87
N ALA A 153 -1.07 8.83 -20.74
CA ALA A 153 -2.36 8.14 -20.62
C ALA A 153 -2.25 6.64 -20.97
N ARG A 154 -1.32 6.25 -21.86
CA ARG A 154 -1.18 4.88 -22.41
C ARG A 154 -2.45 4.41 -23.15
N GLN A 155 -3.03 5.31 -23.95
CA GLN A 155 -4.18 5.06 -24.81
C GLN A 155 -3.76 5.31 -26.28
N PRO A 156 -2.98 4.41 -26.91
CA PRO A 156 -2.43 4.64 -28.25
C PRO A 156 -3.52 4.86 -29.31
N ALA A 157 -4.69 4.22 -29.17
CA ALA A 157 -5.84 4.47 -30.04
C ALA A 157 -6.31 5.94 -30.07
N ARG A 158 -6.15 6.70 -28.97
CA ARG A 158 -6.39 8.16 -28.96
C ARG A 158 -5.21 8.96 -29.53
N ALA A 159 -3.98 8.45 -29.42
CA ALA A 159 -2.81 9.12 -29.99
C ALA A 159 -2.77 9.03 -31.53
N LEU A 160 -3.23 7.90 -32.09
CA LEU A 160 -3.14 7.58 -33.52
C LEU A 160 -3.64 8.69 -34.46
N PRO A 161 -4.86 9.25 -34.36
CA PRO A 161 -5.34 10.26 -35.32
C PRO A 161 -4.47 11.53 -35.33
N TYR A 162 -4.02 11.99 -34.15
CA TYR A 162 -3.11 13.14 -34.05
C TYR A 162 -1.73 12.82 -34.67
N LEU A 163 -1.24 11.59 -34.51
CA LEU A 163 0.03 11.13 -35.10
C LEU A 163 -0.05 10.94 -36.62
N GLU A 164 -1.17 10.45 -37.16
CA GLU A 164 -1.41 10.37 -38.59
C GLU A 164 -1.53 11.76 -39.22
N GLN A 165 -2.17 12.72 -38.55
CA GLN A 165 -2.17 14.13 -38.95
C GLN A 165 -0.76 14.74 -38.89
N LEU A 166 0.02 14.46 -37.83
CA LEU A 166 1.39 14.95 -37.67
C LEU A 166 2.31 14.43 -38.79
N ALA A 167 2.26 13.12 -39.05
CA ALA A 167 3.08 12.42 -40.03
C ALA A 167 2.66 12.63 -41.49
N SER A 168 1.48 13.19 -41.75
CA SER A 168 1.01 13.59 -43.09
C SER A 168 1.22 15.08 -43.38
N SER A 169 1.44 15.91 -42.36
CA SER A 169 1.85 17.31 -42.55
C SER A 169 3.21 17.39 -43.27
N GLN A 170 3.33 18.19 -44.33
CA GLN A 170 4.56 18.28 -45.14
C GLN A 170 5.65 19.16 -44.49
N LEU A 171 6.03 18.86 -43.25
CA LEU A 171 7.15 19.50 -42.54
C LEU A 171 8.52 18.97 -43.02
N LYS A 172 8.75 19.06 -44.34
CA LYS A 172 10.01 18.69 -44.99
C LYS A 172 11.18 19.52 -44.44
N GLY A 173 12.22 18.85 -43.96
CA GLY A 173 13.47 19.49 -43.52
C GLY A 173 13.50 19.97 -42.06
N SER A 174 12.60 19.50 -41.20
CA SER A 174 12.66 19.76 -39.75
C SER A 174 12.70 18.45 -38.95
N GLY A 175 13.51 18.43 -37.87
CA GLY A 175 13.73 17.24 -37.02
C GLY A 175 12.45 16.60 -36.45
N VAL A 176 11.40 17.42 -36.37
CA VAL A 176 9.98 17.04 -36.21
C VAL A 176 9.60 15.79 -37.00
N GLY A 177 9.95 15.68 -38.28
CA GLY A 177 9.50 14.59 -39.15
C GLY A 177 9.96 13.21 -38.65
N THR A 178 11.19 13.11 -38.17
CA THR A 178 11.72 11.88 -37.55
C THR A 178 10.95 11.53 -36.28
N ARG A 179 10.69 12.49 -35.39
CA ARG A 179 9.99 12.26 -34.12
C ARG A 179 8.51 11.91 -34.31
N ALA A 180 7.84 12.52 -35.30
CA ALA A 180 6.47 12.18 -35.68
C ALA A 180 6.38 10.74 -36.21
N HIS A 181 7.31 10.31 -37.07
CA HIS A 181 7.35 8.93 -37.57
C HIS A 181 7.76 7.90 -36.51
N GLU A 182 8.67 8.25 -35.59
CA GLU A 182 9.00 7.42 -34.41
C GLU A 182 7.77 7.22 -33.50
N MET A 183 7.10 8.30 -33.10
CA MET A 183 5.93 8.22 -32.21
C MET A 183 4.75 7.51 -32.88
N LEU A 184 4.61 7.63 -34.22
CA LEU A 184 3.67 6.82 -35.00
C LEU A 184 4.07 5.33 -34.99
N GLY A 185 5.36 5.01 -35.09
CA GLY A 185 5.89 3.65 -34.93
C GLY A 185 5.57 3.06 -33.55
N ASP A 186 5.88 3.80 -32.47
CA ASP A 186 5.56 3.43 -31.08
C ASP A 186 4.06 3.15 -30.91
N CYS A 187 3.21 4.02 -31.47
CA CYS A 187 1.77 3.90 -31.41
C CYS A 187 1.24 2.67 -32.18
N LEU A 188 1.73 2.46 -33.40
CA LEU A 188 1.34 1.30 -34.23
C LEU A 188 1.81 -0.02 -33.60
N LEU A 189 3.00 -0.05 -33.00
CA LEU A 189 3.51 -1.23 -32.30
C LEU A 189 2.68 -1.53 -31.05
N ALA A 190 2.32 -0.51 -30.27
CA ALA A 190 1.41 -0.63 -29.12
C ALA A 190 -0.04 -1.01 -29.50
N LEU A 191 -0.41 -0.91 -30.78
CA LEU A 191 -1.68 -1.38 -31.36
C LEU A 191 -1.55 -2.75 -32.06
N GLY A 192 -0.40 -3.42 -31.95
CA GLY A 192 -0.14 -4.72 -32.60
C GLY A 192 0.11 -4.65 -34.11
N ALA A 193 0.13 -3.46 -34.72
CA ALA A 193 0.34 -3.26 -36.15
C ALA A 193 1.84 -3.28 -36.54
N ALA A 194 2.59 -4.28 -36.06
CA ALA A 194 4.05 -4.34 -36.12
C ALA A 194 4.65 -4.12 -37.55
N PRO A 195 4.09 -4.67 -38.66
CA PRO A 195 4.58 -4.36 -40.00
C PRO A 195 4.42 -2.89 -40.42
N LYS A 196 3.38 -2.20 -39.94
CA LYS A 196 3.20 -0.75 -40.16
C LYS A 196 4.14 0.07 -39.27
N ALA A 197 4.37 -0.37 -38.04
CA ALA A 197 5.34 0.25 -37.13
C ALA A 197 6.76 0.21 -37.73
N LEU A 198 7.17 -0.93 -38.27
CA LEU A 198 8.46 -1.09 -38.96
C LEU A 198 8.60 -0.12 -40.15
N GLN A 199 7.55 0.09 -40.95
CA GLN A 199 7.56 1.09 -42.02
C GLN A 199 7.70 2.53 -41.49
N ALA A 200 7.06 2.86 -40.36
CA ALA A 200 7.17 4.17 -39.74
C ALA A 200 8.58 4.42 -39.17
N TYR A 201 9.15 3.45 -38.43
CA TYR A 201 10.52 3.54 -37.94
C TYR A 201 11.56 3.63 -39.07
N ASN A 202 11.36 2.91 -40.20
CA ASN A 202 12.25 3.01 -41.35
C ASN A 202 12.24 4.42 -41.99
N ARG A 203 11.07 5.10 -42.02
CA ARG A 203 10.98 6.51 -42.45
C ARG A 203 11.66 7.45 -41.46
N ALA A 204 11.51 7.20 -40.16
CA ALA A 204 12.21 7.96 -39.12
C ALA A 204 13.74 7.83 -39.24
N LEU A 205 14.25 6.62 -39.48
CA LEU A 205 15.68 6.33 -39.66
C LEU A 205 16.26 6.98 -40.92
N SER A 206 15.56 6.88 -42.06
CA SER A 206 15.97 7.57 -43.30
C SER A 206 16.08 9.08 -43.06
N ALA A 207 15.03 9.71 -42.53
CA ALA A 207 15.04 11.15 -42.24
C ALA A 207 16.13 11.54 -41.23
N ALA A 208 16.43 10.68 -40.24
CA ALA A 208 17.51 10.92 -39.29
C ALA A 208 18.90 10.88 -39.98
N MET A 209 19.11 9.94 -40.90
CA MET A 209 20.34 9.86 -41.71
C MET A 209 20.46 11.05 -42.67
N ASP A 210 19.37 11.44 -43.35
CA ASP A 210 19.32 12.59 -44.26
C ASP A 210 19.64 13.93 -43.55
N MET A 211 19.33 14.02 -42.26
CA MET A 211 19.66 15.17 -41.39
C MET A 211 21.02 15.05 -40.68
N GLY A 212 21.79 13.97 -40.90
CA GLY A 212 23.09 13.77 -40.27
C GLY A 212 23.04 13.53 -38.76
N ALA A 213 21.97 12.91 -38.25
CA ALA A 213 21.80 12.62 -36.82
C ALA A 213 22.89 11.70 -36.26
N GLU A 214 23.21 11.88 -34.97
CA GLU A 214 24.23 11.10 -34.26
C GLU A 214 24.01 9.57 -34.34
N LEU A 215 25.11 8.81 -34.28
CA LEU A 215 25.08 7.34 -34.30
C LEU A 215 24.22 6.75 -33.17
N SER A 216 24.23 7.38 -31.99
CA SER A 216 23.33 7.08 -30.85
C SER A 216 21.86 7.05 -31.28
N ARG A 217 21.41 8.10 -31.96
CA ARG A 217 20.03 8.25 -32.45
C ARG A 217 19.68 7.27 -33.56
N GLN A 218 20.66 6.88 -34.37
CA GLN A 218 20.48 5.82 -35.37
C GLN A 218 20.34 4.43 -34.72
N GLN A 219 21.13 4.16 -33.67
CA GLN A 219 21.05 2.91 -32.88
C GLN A 219 19.70 2.77 -32.14
N ASP A 220 19.16 3.85 -31.55
CA ASP A 220 17.81 3.86 -30.96
C ASP A 220 16.73 3.42 -31.97
N LEU A 221 16.76 4.00 -33.17
CA LEU A 221 15.79 3.70 -34.22
C LEU A 221 15.98 2.30 -34.81
N GLN A 222 17.21 1.82 -34.93
CA GLN A 222 17.51 0.42 -35.30
C GLN A 222 16.96 -0.57 -34.25
N VAL A 223 17.08 -0.26 -32.96
CA VAL A 223 16.47 -1.05 -31.89
C VAL A 223 14.94 -1.01 -31.95
N ALA A 224 14.34 0.14 -32.25
CA ALA A 224 12.89 0.26 -32.44
C ALA A 224 12.39 -0.58 -33.63
N MET A 225 13.14 -0.59 -34.74
CA MET A 225 12.90 -1.50 -35.87
C MET A 225 13.04 -2.98 -35.45
N ALA A 226 14.07 -3.34 -34.67
CA ALA A 226 14.25 -4.70 -34.17
C ALA A 226 13.07 -5.15 -33.27
N ARG A 227 12.51 -4.25 -32.43
CA ARG A 227 11.29 -4.53 -31.65
C ARG A 227 10.07 -4.79 -32.56
N ALA A 228 9.91 -3.99 -33.62
CA ALA A 228 8.84 -4.19 -34.60
C ALA A 228 9.03 -5.42 -35.51
N MET A 229 10.26 -5.93 -35.67
CA MET A 229 10.55 -7.20 -36.32
C MET A 229 10.29 -8.40 -35.38
N HIS A 230 10.78 -8.31 -34.13
CA HIS A 230 10.62 -9.37 -33.13
C HIS A 230 9.16 -9.61 -32.72
N ALA A 231 8.33 -8.55 -32.69
CA ALA A 231 6.89 -8.63 -32.43
C ALA A 231 6.04 -9.23 -33.57
N GLN A 232 6.65 -9.82 -34.61
CA GLN A 232 5.96 -10.55 -35.68
C GLN A 232 6.10 -12.06 -35.43
N ASP A 233 5.33 -12.59 -34.49
CA ASP A 233 5.43 -13.99 -34.04
C ASP A 233 5.27 -15.02 -35.18
N ASP A 234 4.43 -14.73 -36.18
CA ASP A 234 4.21 -15.57 -37.36
C ASP A 234 5.40 -15.58 -38.35
N GLN A 235 6.50 -14.88 -38.09
CA GLN A 235 7.63 -14.70 -39.01
C GLN A 235 8.99 -14.96 -38.32
N PRO A 236 9.43 -16.23 -38.21
CA PRO A 236 10.72 -16.58 -37.60
C PRO A 236 11.92 -15.81 -38.15
N MET A 237 11.98 -15.61 -39.48
CA MET A 237 13.02 -14.84 -40.16
C MET A 237 13.12 -13.38 -39.66
N MET A 238 12.01 -12.79 -39.21
CA MET A 238 12.01 -11.44 -38.61
C MET A 238 12.57 -11.45 -37.18
N LYS A 239 12.36 -12.52 -36.40
CA LYS A 239 13.01 -12.68 -35.09
C LYS A 239 14.52 -12.90 -35.22
N ASP A 240 14.97 -13.63 -36.24
CA ASP A 240 16.39 -13.78 -36.56
C ASP A 240 17.03 -12.43 -36.96
N LEU A 241 16.37 -11.68 -37.86
CA LEU A 241 16.83 -10.36 -38.29
C LEU A 241 16.84 -9.34 -37.14
N ALA A 242 15.84 -9.37 -36.25
CA ALA A 242 15.82 -8.56 -35.04
C ALA A 242 17.01 -8.88 -34.13
N SER A 243 17.30 -10.16 -33.93
CA SER A 243 18.43 -10.63 -33.11
C SER A 243 19.77 -10.17 -33.69
N GLN A 244 19.96 -10.28 -35.01
CA GLN A 244 21.14 -9.77 -35.71
C GLN A 244 21.28 -8.25 -35.57
N LEU A 245 20.18 -7.49 -35.74
CA LEU A 245 20.21 -6.03 -35.62
C LEU A 245 20.53 -5.57 -34.20
N VAL A 246 20.02 -6.25 -33.17
CA VAL A 246 20.37 -6.00 -31.77
C VAL A 246 21.83 -6.32 -31.49
N MET A 247 22.36 -7.45 -31.97
CA MET A 247 23.76 -7.81 -31.81
C MET A 247 24.70 -6.82 -32.52
N ASN A 248 24.31 -6.30 -33.70
CA ASN A 248 25.07 -5.26 -34.39
C ASN A 248 25.12 -3.95 -33.60
N VAL A 249 24.00 -3.52 -33.00
CA VAL A 249 23.96 -2.34 -32.12
C VAL A 249 24.81 -2.56 -30.86
N LEU A 250 24.70 -3.72 -30.21
CA LEU A 250 25.47 -4.03 -29.00
C LEU A 250 26.98 -4.22 -29.27
N GLY A 251 27.36 -4.76 -30.43
CA GLY A 251 28.76 -4.85 -30.85
C GLY A 251 29.40 -3.50 -31.16
N ALA A 252 28.59 -2.47 -31.46
CA ALA A 252 29.04 -1.09 -31.60
C ALA A 252 28.91 -0.27 -30.30
N ASN A 253 28.07 -0.70 -29.36
CA ASN A 253 27.74 0.00 -28.12
C ASN A 253 27.19 -0.99 -27.07
N GLU A 254 28.09 -1.64 -26.32
CA GLU A 254 27.77 -2.71 -25.36
C GLU A 254 26.76 -2.29 -24.26
N MET A 255 26.66 -0.99 -24.00
CA MET A 255 25.80 -0.42 -22.96
C MET A 255 24.53 0.25 -23.53
N HIS A 256 24.20 0.03 -24.81
CA HIS A 256 23.01 0.57 -25.45
C HIS A 256 21.72 0.04 -24.77
N PHE A 257 21.12 0.86 -23.91
CA PHE A 257 20.01 0.47 -23.02
C PHE A 257 18.88 -0.28 -23.74
N GLY A 258 18.38 0.29 -24.85
CA GLY A 258 17.28 -0.32 -25.60
C GLY A 258 17.67 -1.63 -26.30
N GLY A 259 18.96 -1.81 -26.62
CA GLY A 259 19.48 -3.03 -27.22
C GLY A 259 19.61 -4.14 -26.18
N LEU A 260 20.17 -3.82 -25.02
CA LEU A 260 20.27 -4.73 -23.88
C LEU A 260 18.89 -5.19 -23.37
N GLU A 261 17.90 -4.29 -23.29
CA GLU A 261 16.54 -4.67 -22.85
C GLU A 261 15.86 -5.64 -23.84
N LEU A 262 15.98 -5.41 -25.16
CA LEU A 262 15.45 -6.33 -26.16
C LEU A 262 16.23 -7.65 -26.18
N TYR A 263 17.57 -7.61 -26.09
CA TYR A 263 18.39 -8.81 -25.99
C TYR A 263 18.01 -9.67 -24.78
N ALA A 264 17.80 -9.07 -23.61
CA ALA A 264 17.38 -9.82 -22.42
C ALA A 264 15.97 -10.42 -22.53
N THR A 265 15.12 -9.86 -23.40
CA THR A 265 13.80 -10.41 -23.73
C THR A 265 13.92 -11.60 -24.69
N ILE A 266 14.76 -11.47 -25.73
CA ILE A 266 15.09 -12.57 -26.66
C ILE A 266 15.77 -13.73 -25.91
N ALA A 267 16.69 -13.43 -24.99
CA ALA A 267 17.33 -14.42 -24.12
C ALA A 267 16.34 -15.12 -23.18
N GLU A 268 15.32 -14.42 -22.67
CA GLU A 268 14.21 -15.03 -21.90
C GLU A 268 13.39 -16.00 -22.76
N GLU A 269 13.06 -15.65 -24.00
CA GLU A 269 12.35 -16.51 -24.95
C GLU A 269 13.18 -17.75 -25.37
N GLN A 270 14.50 -17.59 -25.51
CA GLN A 270 15.43 -18.67 -25.90
C GLN A 270 15.87 -19.56 -24.72
N GLY A 271 15.42 -19.29 -23.49
CA GLY A 271 15.81 -20.05 -22.31
C GLY A 271 17.20 -19.73 -21.75
N LEU A 272 17.86 -18.68 -22.25
CA LEU A 272 19.18 -18.19 -21.82
C LEU A 272 19.05 -17.36 -20.52
N TYR A 273 18.56 -18.00 -19.46
CA TYR A 273 18.12 -17.31 -18.24
C TYR A 273 19.24 -16.63 -17.46
N GLU A 274 20.47 -17.15 -17.50
CA GLU A 274 21.63 -16.51 -16.88
C GLU A 274 21.98 -15.18 -17.57
N ASP A 275 22.01 -15.15 -18.90
CA ASP A 275 22.38 -13.93 -19.63
C ASP A 275 21.29 -12.87 -19.52
N ALA A 276 20.01 -13.28 -19.53
CA ALA A 276 18.90 -12.40 -19.18
C ALA A 276 19.03 -11.81 -17.76
N LEU A 277 19.53 -12.58 -16.78
CA LEU A 277 19.81 -12.10 -15.42
C LEU A 277 21.00 -11.14 -15.38
N ARG A 278 22.13 -11.49 -16.01
CA ARG A 278 23.34 -10.65 -16.12
C ARG A 278 23.01 -9.29 -16.74
N VAL A 279 22.23 -9.28 -17.80
CA VAL A 279 21.82 -8.05 -18.49
C VAL A 279 20.83 -7.24 -17.62
N ALA A 280 19.88 -7.89 -16.94
CA ALA A 280 19.00 -7.20 -15.99
C ALA A 280 19.78 -6.54 -14.83
N LEU A 281 20.82 -7.18 -14.32
CA LEU A 281 21.71 -6.64 -13.28
C LEU A 281 22.55 -5.46 -13.78
N ARG A 282 23.03 -5.47 -15.03
CA ARG A 282 23.68 -4.30 -15.64
C ARG A 282 22.68 -3.14 -15.82
N LEU A 283 21.50 -3.43 -16.34
CA LEU A 283 20.46 -2.44 -16.64
C LEU A 283 19.89 -1.77 -15.39
N VAL A 284 19.69 -2.49 -14.28
CA VAL A 284 19.13 -1.90 -13.04
C VAL A 284 20.08 -0.90 -12.37
N ILE A 285 21.40 -1.04 -12.56
CA ILE A 285 22.37 -0.06 -12.06
C ILE A 285 22.27 1.26 -12.85
N VAL A 286 22.07 1.17 -14.16
CA VAL A 286 21.97 2.33 -15.08
C VAL A 286 20.61 3.02 -14.99
N GLN A 287 19.50 2.26 -15.02
CA GLN A 287 18.14 2.79 -14.90
C GLN A 287 17.37 2.11 -13.75
N LYS A 288 17.70 2.51 -12.52
CA LYS A 288 17.16 2.00 -11.25
C LYS A 288 15.63 1.96 -11.18
N GLU A 289 14.97 2.92 -11.82
CA GLU A 289 13.51 3.05 -11.81
C GLU A 289 12.83 2.51 -13.08
N HIS A 290 13.54 1.85 -14.01
CA HIS A 290 12.90 1.36 -15.25
C HIS A 290 12.00 0.15 -14.96
N PRO A 291 10.66 0.25 -15.13
CA PRO A 291 9.74 -0.78 -14.65
C PRO A 291 9.86 -2.09 -15.44
N GLY A 292 10.29 -2.06 -16.70
CA GLY A 292 10.56 -3.27 -17.49
C GLY A 292 11.74 -4.07 -16.94
N VAL A 293 12.81 -3.38 -16.54
CA VAL A 293 14.05 -3.99 -16.01
C VAL A 293 13.81 -4.55 -14.60
N ARG A 294 13.15 -3.78 -13.72
CA ARG A 294 12.78 -4.25 -12.38
C ARG A 294 11.85 -5.47 -12.46
N ALA A 295 10.90 -5.49 -13.40
CA ALA A 295 10.02 -6.63 -13.64
C ALA A 295 10.75 -7.86 -14.20
N LEU A 296 11.71 -7.68 -15.12
CA LEU A 296 12.53 -8.77 -15.66
C LEU A 296 13.40 -9.40 -14.56
N LEU A 297 14.10 -8.57 -13.77
CA LEU A 297 14.91 -9.04 -12.64
C LEU A 297 14.04 -9.80 -11.63
N ALA A 298 12.84 -9.28 -11.31
CA ALA A 298 11.90 -9.95 -10.43
C ALA A 298 11.40 -11.30 -11.00
N ARG A 299 11.20 -11.44 -12.32
CA ARG A 299 10.90 -12.76 -12.94
C ARG A 299 12.08 -13.71 -12.82
N ARG A 300 13.32 -13.24 -13.06
CA ARG A 300 14.53 -14.08 -12.98
C ARG A 300 14.80 -14.58 -11.56
N LEU A 301 14.71 -13.72 -10.54
CA LEU A 301 14.95 -14.16 -9.15
C LEU A 301 13.84 -15.08 -8.60
N GLN A 302 12.63 -15.06 -9.17
CA GLN A 302 11.55 -16.00 -8.84
C GLN A 302 11.64 -17.35 -9.57
N ALA A 303 12.48 -17.48 -10.61
CA ALA A 303 12.66 -18.73 -11.33
C ALA A 303 13.44 -19.75 -10.48
N PRO A 304 13.23 -21.07 -10.67
CA PRO A 304 14.06 -22.10 -10.04
C PRO A 304 15.55 -21.87 -10.34
N GLY A 305 16.39 -21.86 -9.30
CA GLY A 305 17.83 -21.56 -9.42
C GLY A 305 18.19 -20.06 -9.54
N GLY A 306 17.22 -19.15 -9.69
CA GLY A 306 17.47 -17.73 -9.97
C GLY A 306 18.20 -16.97 -8.86
N LEU A 307 17.98 -17.35 -7.59
CA LEU A 307 18.74 -16.80 -6.46
C LEU A 307 20.17 -17.36 -6.39
N GLN A 308 20.36 -18.63 -6.71
CA GLN A 308 21.68 -19.27 -6.78
C GLN A 308 22.53 -18.64 -7.90
N ALA A 309 21.96 -18.48 -9.10
CA ALA A 309 22.61 -17.78 -10.20
C ALA A 309 23.01 -16.34 -9.83
N LEU A 310 22.16 -15.61 -9.09
CA LEU A 310 22.50 -14.29 -8.55
C LEU A 310 23.66 -14.35 -7.54
N TYR A 311 23.65 -15.33 -6.62
CA TYR A 311 24.71 -15.48 -5.61
C TYR A 311 26.04 -15.92 -6.22
N ALA A 312 26.03 -16.73 -7.27
CA ALA A 312 27.21 -17.08 -8.06
C ALA A 312 27.79 -15.86 -8.80
N GLU A 313 26.95 -15.10 -9.53
CA GLU A 313 27.35 -13.87 -10.25
C GLU A 313 27.91 -12.81 -9.27
N LEU A 314 27.32 -12.68 -8.07
CA LEU A 314 27.82 -11.81 -7.00
C LEU A 314 29.00 -12.39 -6.19
N SER A 315 29.49 -13.59 -6.55
CA SER A 315 30.60 -14.29 -5.86
C SER A 315 30.38 -14.51 -4.35
N LEU A 316 29.14 -14.79 -3.96
CA LEU A 316 28.72 -15.02 -2.56
C LEU A 316 28.72 -16.51 -2.17
N GLU A 317 28.78 -17.41 -3.14
CA GLU A 317 28.91 -18.85 -2.90
C GLU A 317 30.36 -19.19 -2.50
N GLY A 318 30.53 -19.79 -1.30
CA GLY A 318 31.84 -20.23 -0.78
C GLY A 318 32.19 -19.77 0.64
N SER A 319 31.51 -18.75 1.18
CA SER A 319 31.84 -18.15 2.49
C SER A 319 31.70 -19.08 3.72
N ALA A 320 31.27 -20.33 3.55
CA ALA A 320 31.15 -21.33 4.61
C ALA A 320 32.48 -22.06 4.94
N HIS A 321 33.44 -22.12 4.01
CA HIS A 321 34.74 -22.77 4.24
C HIS A 321 35.87 -21.87 3.73
N GLY A 322 36.70 -21.39 4.67
CA GLY A 322 37.68 -20.35 4.38
C GLY A 322 38.87 -20.86 3.54
N ASN A 323 39.02 -20.34 2.33
CA ASN A 323 40.27 -20.43 1.57
C ASN A 323 40.63 -19.04 1.00
N LYS A 324 41.66 -18.40 1.55
CA LYS A 324 42.15 -17.08 1.10
C LYS A 324 43.04 -17.26 -0.14
N ALA A 325 42.44 -17.22 -1.33
CA ALA A 325 43.17 -17.46 -2.59
C ALA A 325 42.74 -16.55 -3.76
N SER A 326 42.78 -15.22 -3.58
CA SER A 326 43.00 -14.26 -4.68
C SER A 326 43.36 -12.87 -4.13
N GLY A 327 44.15 -12.09 -4.88
CA GLY A 327 44.64 -10.77 -4.49
C GLY A 327 43.68 -9.60 -4.75
N SER A 328 42.44 -9.86 -5.20
CA SER A 328 41.43 -8.81 -5.35
C SER A 328 40.95 -8.30 -3.98
N LYS A 329 40.72 -6.98 -3.88
CA LYS A 329 39.91 -6.44 -2.78
C LYS A 329 38.47 -6.87 -2.99
N GLY A 330 38.08 -8.00 -2.41
CA GLY A 330 36.67 -8.41 -2.34
C GLY A 330 35.80 -7.30 -1.74
N PRO A 331 34.51 -7.23 -2.11
CA PRO A 331 33.63 -6.17 -1.64
C PRO A 331 33.59 -6.11 -0.12
N SER A 332 33.55 -4.89 0.44
CA SER A 332 33.30 -4.72 1.88
C SER A 332 32.00 -5.42 2.26
N LYS A 333 31.96 -6.09 3.42
CA LYS A 333 30.74 -6.76 3.92
C LYS A 333 29.52 -5.81 3.88
N THR A 334 29.71 -4.56 4.30
CA THR A 334 28.70 -3.50 4.26
C THR A 334 28.25 -3.14 2.83
N GLY A 335 29.16 -3.19 1.85
CA GLY A 335 28.83 -2.98 0.44
C GLY A 335 27.99 -4.13 -0.13
N THR A 336 28.33 -5.38 0.22
CA THR A 336 27.54 -6.56 -0.14
C THR A 336 26.14 -6.53 0.48
N ALA A 337 26.03 -6.19 1.78
CA ALA A 337 24.75 -6.07 2.46
C ALA A 337 23.83 -5.02 1.80
N SER A 338 24.40 -3.84 1.49
CA SER A 338 23.69 -2.75 0.81
C SER A 338 23.26 -3.13 -0.62
N ALA A 339 24.09 -3.84 -1.38
CA ALA A 339 23.73 -4.34 -2.70
C ALA A 339 22.57 -5.35 -2.65
N LEU A 340 22.58 -6.28 -1.69
CA LEU A 340 21.49 -7.26 -1.48
C LEU A 340 20.18 -6.56 -1.07
N ALA A 341 20.24 -5.58 -0.17
CA ALA A 341 19.09 -4.79 0.25
C ALA A 341 18.51 -3.91 -0.90
N PHE A 342 19.37 -3.37 -1.77
CA PHE A 342 18.94 -2.65 -2.99
C PHE A 342 18.24 -3.58 -3.99
N LEU A 343 18.79 -4.77 -4.24
CA LEU A 343 18.14 -5.76 -5.12
C LEU A 343 16.78 -6.21 -4.54
N ALA A 344 16.69 -6.36 -3.21
CA ALA A 344 15.44 -6.67 -2.53
C ALA A 344 14.38 -5.56 -2.69
N SER A 345 14.77 -4.28 -2.53
CA SER A 345 13.81 -3.16 -2.72
C SER A 345 13.35 -3.04 -4.17
N VAL A 346 14.22 -3.31 -5.15
CA VAL A 346 13.89 -3.33 -6.57
C VAL A 346 12.81 -4.35 -6.92
N VAL A 347 12.97 -5.62 -6.49
CA VAL A 347 12.07 -6.71 -6.93
C VAL A 347 10.79 -6.83 -6.10
N LYS A 348 10.75 -6.20 -4.92
CA LYS A 348 9.55 -6.08 -4.06
C LYS A 348 8.35 -5.54 -4.83
N ASP A 349 8.52 -4.45 -5.60
CA ASP A 349 7.42 -3.81 -6.35
C ASP A 349 6.85 -4.68 -7.49
N HIS A 350 7.53 -5.78 -7.83
CA HIS A 350 7.10 -6.76 -8.83
C HIS A 350 6.76 -8.13 -8.21
N GLY A 351 6.49 -8.17 -6.91
CA GLY A 351 5.85 -9.29 -6.25
C GLY A 351 6.78 -10.44 -5.88
N ALA A 352 8.09 -10.29 -6.06
CA ALA A 352 9.10 -11.31 -5.77
C ALA A 352 9.37 -11.52 -4.27
N VAL A 353 8.31 -11.67 -3.46
CA VAL A 353 8.37 -11.63 -2.00
C VAL A 353 9.30 -12.70 -1.41
N ALA A 354 9.33 -13.92 -1.98
CA ALA A 354 10.24 -14.96 -1.52
C ALA A 354 11.73 -14.60 -1.76
N PRO A 355 12.15 -14.16 -2.96
CA PRO A 355 13.45 -13.51 -3.17
C PRO A 355 13.75 -12.33 -2.24
N VAL A 356 12.79 -11.43 -1.98
CA VAL A 356 12.98 -10.30 -1.05
C VAL A 356 13.36 -10.79 0.35
N VAL A 357 12.66 -11.80 0.89
CA VAL A 357 13.00 -12.41 2.18
C VAL A 357 14.42 -12.99 2.17
N ALA A 358 14.76 -13.79 1.15
CA ALA A 358 16.07 -14.43 1.05
C ALA A 358 17.22 -13.42 0.94
N LEU A 359 17.05 -12.35 0.14
CA LEU A 359 18.03 -11.29 -0.04
C LEU A 359 18.26 -10.49 1.26
N LEU A 360 17.21 -10.20 2.03
CA LEU A 360 17.31 -9.46 3.28
C LEU A 360 17.86 -10.30 4.42
N GLN A 361 17.53 -11.59 4.48
CA GLN A 361 18.22 -12.55 5.35
C GLN A 361 19.73 -12.59 5.02
N LYS A 362 20.09 -12.68 3.73
CA LYS A 362 21.48 -12.66 3.29
C LYS A 362 22.18 -11.33 3.61
N ALA A 363 21.49 -10.19 3.51
CA ALA A 363 22.03 -8.89 3.89
C ALA A 363 22.37 -8.82 5.39
N LEU A 364 21.48 -9.33 6.25
CA LEU A 364 21.70 -9.40 7.70
C LEU A 364 22.80 -10.39 8.12
N GLU A 365 23.17 -11.39 7.31
CA GLU A 365 24.39 -12.18 7.55
C GLU A 365 25.68 -11.35 7.39
N TYR A 366 25.66 -10.33 6.53
CA TYR A 366 26.79 -9.44 6.28
C TYR A 366 26.80 -8.21 7.20
N ASP A 367 25.63 -7.71 7.60
CA ASP A 367 25.45 -6.59 8.52
C ASP A 367 24.31 -6.84 9.53
N PRO A 368 24.57 -7.56 10.64
CA PRO A 368 23.53 -8.03 11.57
C PRO A 368 22.85 -6.94 12.41
N LEU A 369 23.42 -5.74 12.46
CA LEU A 369 22.98 -4.64 13.34
C LEU A 369 22.30 -3.49 12.58
N HIS A 370 21.94 -3.68 11.31
CA HIS A 370 21.28 -2.67 10.48
C HIS A 370 19.74 -2.72 10.63
N PRO A 371 19.09 -1.77 11.35
CA PRO A 371 17.67 -1.88 11.69
C PRO A 371 16.76 -1.81 10.46
N GLY A 372 17.08 -0.98 9.47
CA GLY A 372 16.33 -0.90 8.21
C GLY A 372 16.27 -2.22 7.41
N TYR A 373 17.26 -3.10 7.53
CA TYR A 373 17.22 -4.43 6.89
C TYR A 373 16.33 -5.39 7.68
N ALA A 374 16.39 -5.35 9.02
CA ALA A 374 15.48 -6.11 9.89
C ALA A 374 14.01 -5.68 9.72
N LEU A 375 13.75 -4.37 9.63
CA LEU A 375 12.41 -3.82 9.36
C LEU A 375 11.91 -4.24 7.98
N SER A 376 12.77 -4.16 6.96
CA SER A 376 12.42 -4.63 5.61
C SER A 376 12.14 -6.13 5.57
N LEU A 377 12.88 -6.94 6.34
CA LEU A 377 12.67 -8.38 6.46
C LEU A 377 11.35 -8.69 7.16
N ALA A 378 11.04 -8.00 8.26
CA ALA A 378 9.76 -8.10 8.96
C ALA A 378 8.59 -7.80 8.00
N HIS A 379 8.64 -6.69 7.25
CA HIS A 379 7.63 -6.37 6.23
C HIS A 379 7.57 -7.43 5.11
N ALA A 380 8.70 -7.98 4.67
CA ALA A 380 8.72 -9.03 3.65
C ALA A 380 8.09 -10.35 4.15
N LEU A 381 8.22 -10.67 5.45
CA LEU A 381 7.57 -11.81 6.09
C LEU A 381 6.06 -11.59 6.28
N GLU A 382 5.62 -10.37 6.61
CA GLU A 382 4.19 -10.00 6.57
C GLU A 382 3.58 -10.17 5.17
N LEU A 383 4.32 -9.84 4.10
CA LEU A 383 3.87 -10.06 2.73
C LEU A 383 3.73 -11.56 2.37
N LYS A 384 4.40 -12.46 3.10
CA LYS A 384 4.18 -13.93 3.04
C LYS A 384 3.04 -14.43 3.93
N ASN A 385 2.43 -13.58 4.74
CA ASN A 385 1.58 -13.96 5.89
C ASN A 385 2.31 -14.80 6.96
N ASP A 386 3.65 -14.74 7.02
CA ASP A 386 4.47 -15.48 8.00
C ASP A 386 4.65 -14.67 9.30
N LEU A 387 3.55 -14.43 10.02
CA LEU A 387 3.53 -13.63 11.25
C LEU A 387 4.44 -14.20 12.33
N ALA A 388 4.57 -15.53 12.40
CA ALA A 388 5.52 -16.20 13.28
C ALA A 388 6.98 -15.88 12.89
N GLY A 389 7.30 -15.90 11.59
CA GLY A 389 8.57 -15.44 11.05
C GLY A 389 8.86 -13.98 11.38
N VAL A 390 7.87 -13.08 11.30
CA VAL A 390 8.00 -11.66 11.69
C VAL A 390 8.50 -11.57 13.13
N VAL A 391 7.76 -12.16 14.09
CA VAL A 391 8.12 -12.06 15.51
C VAL A 391 9.47 -12.71 15.82
N ALA A 392 9.76 -13.88 15.23
CA ALA A 392 11.05 -14.55 15.39
C ALA A 392 12.22 -13.70 14.83
N SER A 393 12.03 -13.04 13.68
CA SER A 393 13.06 -12.16 13.09
C SER A 393 13.31 -10.90 13.92
N VAL A 394 12.26 -10.31 14.50
CA VAL A 394 12.39 -9.17 15.43
C VAL A 394 13.12 -9.59 16.70
N ALA A 395 12.76 -10.72 17.31
CA ALA A 395 13.41 -11.22 18.51
C ALA A 395 14.90 -11.52 18.27
N ALA A 396 15.23 -12.24 17.19
CA ALA A 396 16.60 -12.57 16.84
C ALA A 396 17.47 -11.32 16.58
N TYR A 397 16.92 -10.30 15.91
CA TYR A 397 17.59 -9.02 15.71
C TYR A 397 17.80 -8.27 17.03
N LEU A 398 16.75 -8.12 17.86
CA LEU A 398 16.85 -7.43 19.15
C LEU A 398 17.81 -8.12 20.11
N ARG A 399 17.89 -9.45 20.10
CA ARG A 399 18.89 -10.23 20.85
C ARG A 399 20.32 -9.96 20.35
N CYS A 400 20.51 -9.72 19.05
CA CYS A 400 21.79 -9.31 18.49
C CYS A 400 22.19 -7.88 18.95
N VAL A 401 21.23 -6.95 18.98
CA VAL A 401 21.43 -5.60 19.54
C VAL A 401 21.75 -5.66 21.04
N GLU A 402 21.03 -6.48 21.81
CA GLU A 402 21.28 -6.70 23.24
C GLU A 402 22.67 -7.29 23.52
N SER A 403 23.14 -8.19 22.66
CA SER A 403 24.46 -8.82 22.75
C SER A 403 25.62 -7.93 22.26
N GLY A 404 25.32 -6.76 21.68
CA GLY A 404 26.31 -5.85 21.10
C GLY A 404 27.06 -5.04 22.15
N GLY A 405 28.35 -4.79 21.93
CA GLY A 405 29.14 -3.91 22.80
C GLY A 405 28.64 -2.45 22.73
N PRO A 406 28.76 -1.64 23.79
CA PRO A 406 28.27 -0.25 23.80
C PRO A 406 28.80 0.63 22.65
N SER A 407 30.02 0.36 22.17
CA SER A 407 30.63 1.02 21.00
C SER A 407 30.00 0.62 19.66
N GLN A 408 29.27 -0.49 19.59
CA GLN A 408 28.55 -0.97 18.42
C GLN A 408 27.10 -0.55 18.44
N VAL A 409 26.40 -0.65 19.58
CA VAL A 409 24.94 -0.47 19.68
C VAL A 409 24.49 0.79 20.42
N GLY A 410 25.41 1.62 20.92
CA GLY A 410 25.07 2.86 21.64
C GLY A 410 24.23 3.87 20.83
N HIS A 411 24.24 3.78 19.49
CA HIS A 411 23.39 4.58 18.60
C HIS A 411 21.96 4.03 18.42
N LEU A 412 21.73 2.77 18.85
CA LEU A 412 20.44 2.05 18.78
C LEU A 412 19.66 2.09 20.11
N VAL A 413 20.03 2.96 21.04
CA VAL A 413 19.31 3.14 22.31
C VAL A 413 18.06 4.02 22.07
N LEU A 414 16.90 3.60 22.56
CA LEU A 414 15.67 4.40 22.54
C LEU A 414 15.43 5.12 23.89
N GLY A 415 14.58 6.14 23.87
CA GLY A 415 14.16 6.87 25.06
C GLY A 415 13.20 6.08 25.96
N GLY A 416 12.78 6.68 27.07
CA GLY A 416 11.81 6.07 27.98
C GLY A 416 12.32 4.89 28.80
N GLY A 417 13.63 4.58 28.74
CA GLY A 417 14.26 3.54 29.56
C GLY A 417 14.05 2.09 29.07
N LEU A 418 13.53 1.90 27.85
CA LEU A 418 13.27 0.59 27.25
C LEU A 418 14.50 -0.33 27.27
N GLN A 419 14.32 -1.56 27.74
CA GLN A 419 15.35 -2.60 27.80
C GLN A 419 15.05 -3.70 26.77
N TRP A 420 16.03 -4.03 25.93
CA TRP A 420 15.83 -5.05 24.88
C TRP A 420 15.53 -6.44 25.44
N LYS A 421 16.19 -6.83 26.53
CA LYS A 421 15.97 -8.09 27.26
C LYS A 421 14.49 -8.40 27.53
N ASP A 422 13.70 -7.38 27.89
CA ASP A 422 12.31 -7.53 28.32
C ASP A 422 11.38 -7.69 27.11
N VAL A 423 11.74 -7.06 25.98
CA VAL A 423 11.10 -7.27 24.68
C VAL A 423 11.44 -8.65 24.11
N VAL A 424 12.73 -9.02 24.10
CA VAL A 424 13.23 -10.31 23.63
C VAL A 424 12.55 -11.45 24.41
N THR A 425 12.58 -11.40 25.74
CA THR A 425 11.89 -12.38 26.62
C THR A 425 10.39 -12.46 26.33
N LEU A 426 9.72 -11.33 26.07
CA LEU A 426 8.29 -11.31 25.75
C LEU A 426 7.98 -11.96 24.40
N LEU A 427 8.79 -11.71 23.36
CA LEU A 427 8.60 -12.28 22.02
C LEU A 427 8.97 -13.77 21.98
N GLU A 428 10.02 -14.19 22.69
CA GLU A 428 10.53 -15.56 22.67
C GLU A 428 9.74 -16.51 23.60
N SER A 429 8.94 -15.97 24.53
CA SER A 429 8.04 -16.77 25.40
C SER A 429 6.70 -17.13 24.73
N LEU A 430 6.60 -17.00 23.41
CA LEU A 430 5.50 -17.54 22.60
C LEU A 430 5.68 -19.05 22.36
N PRO A 431 4.59 -19.82 22.19
CA PRO A 431 4.71 -21.24 21.85
C PRO A 431 5.35 -21.43 20.45
N PRO A 432 6.00 -22.58 20.19
CA PRO A 432 6.65 -22.87 18.92
C PRO A 432 5.71 -22.74 17.71
N ARG A 433 6.31 -22.41 16.56
CA ARG A 433 5.63 -22.30 15.26
C ARG A 433 4.90 -23.60 14.90
N ASP A 434 3.57 -23.53 14.83
CA ASP A 434 2.80 -24.46 14.00
C ASP A 434 3.10 -24.16 12.52
N ALA A 435 3.52 -25.18 11.77
CA ALA A 435 3.81 -25.04 10.34
C ALA A 435 2.53 -24.93 9.49
N CYS A 436 1.39 -25.44 10.00
CA CYS A 436 0.12 -25.51 9.30
C CYS A 436 -0.77 -24.27 9.54
N ASN A 437 -0.57 -23.55 10.66
CA ASN A 437 -1.39 -22.41 11.04
C ASN A 437 -0.54 -21.21 11.55
N PRO A 438 -0.33 -20.15 10.74
CA PRO A 438 0.43 -18.97 11.16
C PRO A 438 -0.29 -18.10 12.21
N CYS A 439 -1.55 -18.42 12.54
CA CYS A 439 -2.33 -17.79 13.61
C CYS A 439 -2.57 -18.73 14.81
N SER A 440 -1.76 -19.78 14.97
CA SER A 440 -1.89 -20.78 16.05
C SER A 440 -1.78 -20.20 17.47
N TRP A 441 -1.23 -18.98 17.63
CA TRP A 441 -1.22 -18.24 18.89
C TRP A 441 -2.62 -17.96 19.47
N LEU A 442 -3.68 -18.07 18.66
CA LEU A 442 -5.08 -18.16 19.11
C LEU A 442 -5.35 -19.20 20.21
N ALA A 443 -4.48 -20.21 20.31
CA ALA A 443 -4.55 -21.29 21.28
C ALA A 443 -3.80 -20.99 22.60
N TRP A 444 -2.92 -19.98 22.62
CA TRP A 444 -2.22 -19.55 23.83
C TRP A 444 -3.15 -18.69 24.72
N ARG A 445 -4.21 -19.33 25.22
CA ARG A 445 -5.33 -18.68 25.91
C ARG A 445 -5.14 -18.70 27.43
N ALA A 446 -5.36 -17.54 28.03
CA ALA A 446 -5.99 -17.38 29.35
C ALA A 446 -5.32 -18.00 30.60
N GLU A 447 -4.01 -18.29 30.60
CA GLU A 447 -3.28 -18.54 31.86
C GLU A 447 -2.84 -17.24 32.57
N GLU A 448 -2.49 -16.18 31.83
CA GLU A 448 -2.22 -14.85 32.42
C GLU A 448 -3.51 -14.00 32.46
N PRO A 449 -3.94 -13.51 33.65
CA PRO A 449 -5.03 -12.56 33.75
C PRO A 449 -4.69 -11.23 33.07
N TRP A 450 -5.55 -10.79 32.16
CA TRP A 450 -5.45 -9.47 31.53
C TRP A 450 -6.58 -8.58 32.04
N GLU A 451 -6.22 -7.53 32.77
CA GLU A 451 -7.13 -6.49 33.25
C GLU A 451 -6.95 -5.23 32.39
N PRO A 452 -7.86 -4.92 31.43
CA PRO A 452 -7.71 -3.75 30.57
C PRO A 452 -7.66 -2.41 31.33
N SER A 453 -8.27 -2.33 32.52
CA SER A 453 -8.19 -1.16 33.40
C SER A 453 -6.84 -1.00 34.13
N ALA A 454 -6.08 -2.07 34.36
CA ALA A 454 -4.69 -1.97 34.84
C ALA A 454 -3.76 -1.57 33.70
N TYR A 455 -3.97 -2.14 32.52
CA TYR A 455 -3.25 -1.76 31.30
C TYR A 455 -3.49 -0.30 30.91
N ARG A 456 -4.73 0.20 30.99
CA ARG A 456 -5.07 1.61 30.74
C ARG A 456 -4.38 2.53 31.76
N ARG A 457 -4.44 2.20 33.07
CA ARG A 457 -3.71 2.92 34.14
C ARG A 457 -2.20 2.94 33.88
N ALA A 458 -1.61 1.79 33.57
CA ALA A 458 -0.18 1.66 33.26
C ALA A 458 0.27 2.47 32.03
N LEU A 459 -0.65 2.94 31.18
CA LEU A 459 -0.37 3.84 30.05
C LEU A 459 -0.70 5.32 30.34
N THR A 460 -1.60 5.63 31.28
CA THR A 460 -1.88 7.01 31.72
C THR A 460 -0.89 7.49 32.78
N ASP A 461 -0.39 6.58 33.60
CA ASP A 461 0.45 6.88 34.75
C ASP A 461 1.95 6.95 34.35
N GLN A 462 2.26 6.64 33.09
CA GLN A 462 3.59 6.84 32.49
C GLN A 462 3.90 8.33 32.38
N THR A 463 4.85 8.79 33.18
CA THR A 463 5.39 10.14 33.06
C THR A 463 6.23 10.26 31.80
N CYS A 464 6.05 11.35 31.03
CA CYS A 464 6.87 11.60 29.86
C CYS A 464 8.33 11.87 30.30
N GLY A 465 9.21 10.92 29.99
CA GLY A 465 10.66 11.10 30.14
C GLY A 465 11.23 12.14 29.17
N GLU A 466 12.56 12.25 29.15
CA GLU A 466 13.28 13.20 28.29
C GLU A 466 12.93 13.02 26.80
N LYS A 467 12.76 14.14 26.09
CA LYS A 467 12.32 14.17 24.69
C LYS A 467 13.49 13.95 23.72
N VAL A 468 13.63 12.71 23.26
CA VAL A 468 14.64 12.27 22.29
C VAL A 468 14.24 12.66 20.86
N ALA A 469 15.17 13.27 20.12
CA ALA A 469 15.04 13.47 18.67
C ALA A 469 15.65 12.26 17.95
N TYR A 470 14.83 11.25 17.66
CA TYR A 470 15.30 10.00 17.06
C TYR A 470 15.90 10.19 15.67
N ASN A 471 17.07 9.56 15.44
CA ASN A 471 17.69 9.42 14.13
C ASN A 471 16.96 8.35 13.28
N HIS A 472 17.41 8.14 12.03
CA HIS A 472 16.77 7.17 11.13
C HIS A 472 16.82 5.73 11.64
N GLU A 473 17.93 5.29 12.23
CA GLU A 473 18.13 3.93 12.74
C GLU A 473 17.27 3.65 13.98
N GLN A 474 17.15 4.64 14.88
CA GLN A 474 16.26 4.61 16.04
C GLN A 474 14.79 4.61 15.64
N LEU A 475 14.41 5.33 14.57
CA LEU A 475 13.06 5.28 14.01
C LEU A 475 12.77 3.90 13.40
N ASP A 476 13.67 3.35 12.58
CA ASP A 476 13.52 1.99 12.01
C ASP A 476 13.40 0.93 13.12
N LEU A 477 14.15 1.08 14.20
CA LEU A 477 14.10 0.19 15.37
C LEU A 477 12.78 0.29 16.15
N LEU A 478 12.24 1.51 16.32
CA LEU A 478 10.91 1.72 16.91
C LEU A 478 9.81 1.14 16.01
N ALA A 479 9.95 1.27 14.69
CA ALA A 479 9.03 0.72 13.69
C ALA A 479 9.09 -0.81 13.59
N LEU A 480 10.26 -1.42 13.84
CA LEU A 480 10.41 -2.87 13.97
C LEU A 480 9.59 -3.38 15.16
N CYS A 481 9.65 -2.67 16.29
CA CYS A 481 8.85 -2.97 17.48
C CYS A 481 7.34 -2.76 17.24
N PHE A 482 6.94 -1.71 16.53
CA PHE A 482 5.55 -1.49 16.08
C PHE A 482 5.06 -2.60 15.15
N THR A 483 5.92 -3.09 14.26
CA THR A 483 5.61 -4.19 13.34
C THR A 483 5.40 -5.51 14.11
N ALA A 484 6.17 -5.76 15.17
CA ALA A 484 5.91 -6.88 16.08
C ALA A 484 4.58 -6.74 16.83
N VAL A 485 4.23 -5.55 17.35
CA VAL A 485 2.89 -5.30 17.96
C VAL A 485 1.76 -5.62 16.99
N LYS A 486 1.87 -5.16 15.74
CA LYS A 486 0.92 -5.45 14.67
C LYS A 486 0.84 -6.96 14.40
N ALA A 487 1.96 -7.65 14.26
CA ALA A 487 1.99 -9.09 14.00
C ALA A 487 1.38 -9.91 15.14
N LEU A 488 1.65 -9.56 16.40
CA LEU A 488 1.03 -10.19 17.58
C LEU A 488 -0.49 -9.98 17.60
N TYR A 489 -0.97 -8.76 17.32
CA TYR A 489 -2.40 -8.49 17.27
C TYR A 489 -3.07 -9.23 16.10
N VAL A 490 -2.52 -9.17 14.88
CA VAL A 490 -3.10 -9.83 13.70
C VAL A 490 -2.98 -11.37 13.77
N GLY A 491 -2.00 -11.91 14.51
CA GLY A 491 -1.86 -13.34 14.78
C GLY A 491 -2.66 -13.88 15.99
N GLY A 492 -3.38 -13.02 16.71
CA GLY A 492 -4.26 -13.42 17.82
C GLY A 492 -3.63 -13.46 19.21
N ALA A 493 -2.36 -13.09 19.35
CA ALA A 493 -1.64 -13.02 20.62
C ALA A 493 -1.98 -11.71 21.41
N VAL A 494 -3.27 -11.40 21.56
CA VAL A 494 -3.81 -10.11 22.04
C VAL A 494 -3.18 -9.64 23.36
N THR A 495 -3.08 -10.52 24.36
CA THR A 495 -2.46 -10.21 25.67
C THR A 495 -0.96 -9.89 25.53
N ARG A 496 -0.25 -10.58 24.63
CA ARG A 496 1.17 -10.33 24.37
C ARG A 496 1.38 -9.03 23.59
N ALA A 497 0.48 -8.70 22.66
CA ALA A 497 0.46 -7.39 22.00
C ALA A 497 0.27 -6.26 23.02
N ALA A 498 -0.65 -6.37 23.98
CA ALA A 498 -0.84 -5.40 25.05
C ALA A 498 0.41 -5.25 25.95
N ARG A 499 1.01 -6.37 26.38
CA ARG A 499 2.27 -6.34 27.16
C ARG A 499 3.41 -5.66 26.38
N LEU A 500 3.51 -5.91 25.07
CA LEU A 500 4.54 -5.32 24.24
C LEU A 500 4.31 -3.82 24.01
N VAL A 501 3.06 -3.40 23.83
CA VAL A 501 2.68 -1.98 23.78
C VAL A 501 3.06 -1.26 25.07
N ALA A 502 2.79 -1.86 26.23
CA ALA A 502 3.15 -1.27 27.53
C ALA A 502 4.68 -1.07 27.72
N LEU A 503 5.51 -1.95 27.14
CA LEU A 503 6.97 -1.80 27.10
C LEU A 503 7.42 -0.69 26.13
N ILE A 504 6.83 -0.62 24.93
CA ILE A 504 7.25 0.32 23.87
C ILE A 504 6.74 1.75 24.12
N GLU A 505 5.59 1.92 24.77
CA GLU A 505 4.92 3.22 24.89
C GLU A 505 5.82 4.33 25.49
N PRO A 506 6.64 4.12 26.54
CA PRO A 506 7.60 5.11 27.00
C PRO A 506 8.59 5.57 25.92
N ALA A 507 9.07 4.65 25.07
CA ALA A 507 9.96 4.97 23.96
C ALA A 507 9.23 5.75 22.86
N ARG A 508 7.96 5.42 22.57
CA ARG A 508 7.12 6.21 21.65
C ARG A 508 6.89 7.62 22.20
N GLN A 509 6.49 7.73 23.46
CA GLN A 509 6.20 9.00 24.14
C GLN A 509 7.45 9.87 24.30
N ALA A 510 8.63 9.28 24.46
CA ALA A 510 9.90 9.99 24.46
C ALA A 510 10.22 10.67 23.12
N SER A 511 9.54 10.36 22.01
CA SER A 511 9.76 11.08 20.75
C SER A 511 9.48 12.59 20.88
N LYS A 512 10.45 13.39 20.45
CA LYS A 512 10.32 14.85 20.26
C LYS A 512 9.47 15.22 19.04
N HIS A 513 9.36 14.32 18.06
CA HIS A 513 8.61 14.53 16.82
C HIS A 513 7.34 13.68 16.79
N GLU A 514 6.26 14.23 16.25
CA GLU A 514 5.03 13.48 16.03
C GLU A 514 5.26 12.43 14.95
N LEU A 515 5.16 11.14 15.29
CA LEU A 515 5.63 10.06 14.41
C LEU A 515 4.89 10.00 13.06
N HIS A 516 3.67 10.54 12.96
CA HIS A 516 2.92 10.65 11.70
C HIS A 516 3.61 11.58 10.67
N THR A 517 4.54 12.44 11.11
CA THR A 517 5.37 13.32 10.27
C THR A 517 6.71 12.71 9.84
N THR A 518 7.05 11.53 10.37
CA THR A 518 8.34 10.87 10.16
C THR A 518 8.27 9.81 9.04
N LEU A 519 9.39 9.15 8.73
CA LEU A 519 9.42 8.04 7.77
C LEU A 519 8.51 6.87 8.21
N ILE A 520 8.45 6.60 9.52
CA ILE A 520 7.75 5.45 10.12
C ILE A 520 6.26 5.70 10.40
N ARG A 521 5.67 6.68 9.72
CA ARG A 521 4.29 7.13 9.92
C ARG A 521 3.26 6.02 9.72
N ASN A 522 3.54 5.03 8.86
CA ASN A 522 2.62 3.94 8.56
C ASN A 522 2.58 2.95 9.73
N GLU A 523 3.76 2.54 10.20
CA GLU A 523 3.97 1.60 11.30
C GLU A 523 3.46 2.22 12.61
N ALA A 524 3.69 3.52 12.80
CA ALA A 524 3.11 4.29 13.90
C ALA A 524 1.58 4.37 13.84
N ALA A 525 0.96 4.48 12.65
CA ALA A 525 -0.49 4.47 12.50
C ALA A 525 -1.09 3.10 12.87
N TYR A 526 -0.50 2.01 12.38
CA TYR A 526 -0.89 0.64 12.76
C TYR A 526 -0.72 0.39 14.27
N TYR A 527 0.40 0.80 14.86
CA TYR A 527 0.62 0.72 16.31
C TYR A 527 -0.42 1.53 17.08
N ASN A 528 -0.71 2.78 16.67
CA ASN A 528 -1.67 3.63 17.37
C ASN A 528 -3.09 3.06 17.33
N CYS A 529 -3.53 2.52 16.19
CA CYS A 529 -4.81 1.82 16.05
C CYS A 529 -4.87 0.59 16.95
N VAL A 530 -3.85 -0.29 16.93
CA VAL A 530 -3.78 -1.48 17.80
C VAL A 530 -3.73 -1.09 19.28
N ARG A 531 -2.89 -0.13 19.68
CA ARG A 531 -2.82 0.41 21.04
C ARG A 531 -4.20 0.89 21.49
N GLN A 532 -4.88 1.71 20.70
CA GLN A 532 -6.18 2.26 21.05
C GLN A 532 -7.27 1.18 21.14
N LEU A 533 -7.28 0.21 20.23
CA LEU A 533 -8.18 -0.96 20.30
C LEU A 533 -7.96 -1.81 21.55
N LEU A 534 -6.72 -1.90 22.05
CA LEU A 534 -6.40 -2.61 23.30
C LEU A 534 -6.74 -1.76 24.55
N CYS A 535 -6.65 -0.43 24.48
CA CYS A 535 -6.95 0.48 25.58
C CYS A 535 -8.44 0.71 25.79
N ASP A 536 -9.16 1.03 24.72
CA ASP A 536 -10.47 1.69 24.77
C ASP A 536 -11.60 0.70 24.53
N ALA A 537 -11.40 -0.23 23.58
CA ALA A 537 -12.38 -1.24 23.16
C ALA A 537 -11.78 -2.66 23.12
N PRO A 538 -11.15 -3.14 24.22
CA PRO A 538 -10.43 -4.42 24.29
C PRO A 538 -11.23 -5.60 23.71
N PRO A 539 -10.66 -6.43 22.80
CA PRO A 539 -11.29 -7.69 22.38
C PRO A 539 -11.50 -8.61 23.59
N PRO A 540 -12.68 -9.22 23.80
CA PRO A 540 -12.98 -9.94 25.03
C PRO A 540 -12.08 -11.19 25.21
N PRO A 541 -11.64 -11.50 26.45
CA PRO A 541 -10.74 -12.62 26.72
C PRO A 541 -11.42 -13.96 26.42
N TYR A 542 -11.08 -14.59 25.28
CA TYR A 542 -11.79 -15.79 24.84
C TYR A 542 -11.50 -17.00 25.74
N GLY A 543 -12.46 -17.36 26.59
CA GLY A 543 -12.42 -18.54 27.46
C GLY A 543 -12.78 -18.24 28.92
N ALA A 544 -12.66 -16.99 29.35
CA ALA A 544 -13.19 -16.56 30.64
C ALA A 544 -14.71 -16.35 30.52
N SER A 545 -15.49 -17.07 31.34
CA SER A 545 -16.96 -17.11 31.32
C SER A 545 -17.59 -17.37 29.94
N GLY A 546 -18.00 -18.63 29.69
CA GLY A 546 -19.33 -18.80 29.09
C GLY A 546 -20.37 -18.24 30.08
N PRO A 547 -21.55 -17.77 29.63
CA PRO A 547 -22.57 -17.30 30.55
C PRO A 547 -22.90 -18.43 31.52
N SER A 548 -22.80 -18.16 32.82
CA SER A 548 -23.26 -19.08 33.85
C SER A 548 -24.76 -19.26 33.66
N ARG A 549 -25.15 -20.39 33.06
CA ARG A 549 -26.49 -20.94 33.22
C ARG A 549 -26.64 -21.27 34.69
N GLU A 550 -27.13 -20.30 35.47
CA GLU A 550 -27.92 -20.64 36.64
C GLU A 550 -29.00 -21.60 36.13
N PRO A 551 -29.06 -22.85 36.63
CA PRO A 551 -30.17 -23.71 36.29
C PRO A 551 -31.43 -23.01 36.82
N PRO A 552 -32.52 -22.90 36.04
CA PRO A 552 -33.78 -22.47 36.62
C PRO A 552 -34.10 -23.40 37.79
N HIS A 553 -34.53 -22.86 38.92
CA HIS A 553 -34.76 -23.61 40.17
C HIS A 553 -35.86 -24.66 39.98
N ALA A 554 -35.49 -25.82 39.45
CA ALA A 554 -36.31 -27.01 39.38
C ALA A 554 -36.36 -27.63 40.77
N SER A 555 -37.43 -27.33 41.50
CA SER A 555 -37.78 -27.99 42.76
C SER A 555 -38.02 -29.48 42.49
N ALA A 556 -37.00 -30.30 42.72
CA ALA A 556 -37.05 -31.73 42.47
C ALA A 556 -38.06 -32.42 43.42
N PRO A 557 -39.10 -33.10 42.91
CA PRO A 557 -39.90 -33.99 43.73
C PRO A 557 -39.08 -35.24 44.05
N GLN A 558 -39.10 -35.67 45.32
CA GLN A 558 -38.36 -36.85 45.76
C GLN A 558 -38.99 -38.13 45.20
N SER A 559 -38.17 -39.02 44.63
CA SER A 559 -38.57 -40.36 44.22
C SER A 559 -38.60 -41.31 45.42
N ASN A 560 -39.79 -41.58 45.96
CA ASN A 560 -40.04 -42.77 46.79
C ASN A 560 -40.96 -43.71 46.03
N LEU A 561 -40.44 -44.88 45.66
CA LEU A 561 -41.19 -46.01 45.14
C LEU A 561 -41.34 -47.05 46.25
N ASP A 562 -42.53 -47.18 46.84
CA ASP A 562 -43.06 -48.48 47.24
C ASP A 562 -44.60 -48.44 47.46
N CYS A 563 -45.22 -49.63 47.43
CA CYS A 563 -46.55 -49.98 47.96
C CYS A 563 -47.82 -49.17 47.57
N GLY A 564 -48.83 -49.86 47.00
CA GLY A 564 -50.22 -49.67 47.47
C GLY A 564 -51.31 -49.08 46.54
N VAL A 565 -51.69 -49.85 45.52
CA VAL A 565 -53.05 -49.98 44.91
C VAL A 565 -54.23 -49.75 45.90
N PRO A 566 -55.43 -49.21 45.55
CA PRO A 566 -55.85 -48.28 44.47
C PRO A 566 -56.85 -47.16 44.92
N CYS A 567 -57.31 -46.29 43.99
CA CYS A 567 -58.74 -45.96 43.71
C CYS A 567 -58.98 -44.58 43.02
N THR A 568 -60.07 -44.52 42.24
CA THR A 568 -60.70 -43.32 41.63
C THR A 568 -61.84 -42.81 42.55
N PRO A 569 -62.70 -41.78 42.25
CA PRO A 569 -62.86 -41.00 41.01
C PRO A 569 -63.20 -39.47 41.16
N THR A 570 -63.48 -38.78 40.03
CA THR A 570 -64.32 -37.55 39.88
C THR A 570 -63.91 -36.23 40.59
N ALA A 571 -64.40 -35.01 40.24
CA ALA A 571 -64.89 -34.41 38.99
C ALA A 571 -65.13 -32.87 39.18
N GLN A 572 -65.38 -32.13 38.08
CA GLN A 572 -66.03 -30.78 37.99
C GLN A 572 -65.26 -29.58 38.62
N VAL A 573 -65.00 -28.45 37.93
CA VAL A 573 -65.84 -27.42 37.25
C VAL A 573 -66.26 -26.25 38.19
N GLY A 574 -65.91 -25.02 37.79
CA GLY A 574 -66.29 -23.74 38.41
C GLY A 574 -65.15 -22.70 38.26
N LEU A 575 -65.13 -21.78 37.28
CA LEU A 575 -65.91 -20.54 37.05
C LEU A 575 -65.49 -19.28 37.86
N GLN A 576 -65.17 -18.24 37.08
CA GLN A 576 -65.47 -16.79 37.27
C GLN A 576 -64.58 -15.83 38.13
N VAL A 577 -64.05 -14.83 37.39
CA VAL A 577 -64.15 -13.36 37.61
C VAL A 577 -63.39 -12.68 38.76
N GLY A 578 -62.65 -11.61 38.42
CA GLY A 578 -62.17 -10.59 39.38
C GLY A 578 -61.07 -9.65 38.85
N ALA A 579 -61.43 -8.40 38.56
CA ALA A 579 -60.54 -7.22 38.41
C ALA A 579 -60.86 -6.25 39.59
N PRO A 580 -60.14 -5.11 39.88
CA PRO A 580 -59.37 -4.24 38.96
C PRO A 580 -58.08 -3.60 39.54
N VAL A 581 -57.68 -2.43 39.01
CA VAL A 581 -56.46 -1.62 39.26
C VAL A 581 -56.76 -0.34 40.07
N PRO A 582 -55.79 0.17 40.86
CA PRO A 582 -55.38 1.60 40.85
C PRO A 582 -53.83 1.76 40.77
N GLU A 583 -53.19 2.69 40.06
CA GLU A 583 -53.18 4.19 40.01
C GLU A 583 -52.14 4.89 40.94
N LEU A 584 -51.69 6.10 40.54
CA LEU A 584 -50.46 6.83 40.99
C LEU A 584 -50.76 8.13 41.77
N PRO A 585 -49.79 8.62 42.59
CA PRO A 585 -49.02 9.87 42.31
C PRO A 585 -47.50 9.68 42.61
N GLY A 586 -46.57 10.65 42.57
CA GLY A 586 -46.57 12.13 42.42
C GLY A 586 -46.27 12.88 43.74
N ASP A 587 -45.47 13.96 43.84
CA ASP A 587 -44.64 14.71 42.86
C ASP A 587 -43.63 15.66 43.61
N LYS A 588 -42.63 16.23 42.92
CA LYS A 588 -41.74 17.38 43.27
C LYS A 588 -40.53 17.19 44.23
N SER A 589 -39.85 18.30 44.55
CA SER A 589 -38.39 18.43 44.65
C SER A 589 -37.89 19.60 45.55
N VAL A 590 -36.56 19.84 45.57
CA VAL A 590 -35.77 20.96 46.17
C VAL A 590 -35.21 20.75 47.59
N GLY A 591 -33.92 21.09 47.78
CA GLY A 591 -33.20 21.17 49.07
C GLY A 591 -31.68 21.28 48.90
N GLN A 592 -30.96 22.02 49.76
CA GLN A 592 -29.51 22.29 49.65
C GLN A 592 -28.73 22.01 50.97
N ASP A 593 -27.40 22.18 50.88
CA ASP A 593 -26.46 22.72 51.90
C ASP A 593 -25.80 21.81 52.97
N SER A 594 -24.55 21.44 52.66
CA SER A 594 -23.33 21.80 53.41
C SER A 594 -22.91 21.10 54.73
N SER A 595 -21.58 21.06 54.93
CA SER A 595 -20.83 20.71 56.17
C SER A 595 -20.91 19.25 56.69
N GLY A 596 -19.94 18.72 57.45
CA GLY A 596 -18.58 19.21 57.70
C GLY A 596 -17.98 18.90 59.09
N CYS A 597 -17.45 17.69 59.33
CA CYS A 597 -16.54 17.29 60.45
C CYS A 597 -15.96 15.87 60.20
N GLY A 598 -14.85 15.40 60.79
CA GLY A 598 -13.81 16.12 61.57
C GLY A 598 -13.32 15.41 62.87
N CYS A 599 -12.36 14.47 62.78
CA CYS A 599 -11.44 13.97 63.85
C CYS A 599 -10.37 13.02 63.20
N SER A 600 -9.05 13.04 63.49
CA SER A 600 -8.28 12.77 64.74
C SER A 600 -8.20 11.27 65.08
N SER A 601 -7.07 10.61 65.44
CA SER A 601 -5.65 10.97 65.72
C SER A 601 -4.74 9.70 65.66
N MET A 602 -3.49 9.69 65.11
CA MET A 602 -2.15 9.75 65.76
C MET A 602 -1.85 8.79 66.97
N PRO A 603 -0.57 8.47 67.33
CA PRO A 603 0.68 8.21 66.54
C PRO A 603 1.65 7.13 67.15
N CYS A 604 2.80 6.83 66.48
CA CYS A 604 4.14 6.39 67.02
C CYS A 604 5.14 6.28 65.83
N SER A 605 6.41 6.74 65.76
CA SER A 605 7.65 6.70 66.61
C SER A 605 8.30 5.31 66.72
N THR A 606 9.62 5.05 66.59
CA THR A 606 10.90 5.82 66.34
C THR A 606 12.05 4.78 66.14
N ALA A 607 13.31 5.00 65.70
CA ALA A 607 14.14 6.08 65.09
C ALA A 607 15.51 5.47 64.62
N GLY A 608 16.39 6.21 63.91
CA GLY A 608 17.79 5.75 63.63
C GLY A 608 18.67 6.66 62.75
N ASN A 609 19.82 7.14 63.27
CA ASN A 609 20.85 8.00 62.61
C ASN A 609 21.72 7.21 61.60
N GLY A 610 22.56 7.77 60.70
CA GLY A 610 23.06 9.12 60.34
C GLY A 610 24.36 8.97 59.49
N GLY A 611 25.08 9.97 58.95
CA GLY A 611 24.97 11.44 58.84
C GLY A 611 26.37 12.10 58.61
N VAL A 612 26.45 13.32 58.02
CA VAL A 612 27.69 14.18 57.89
C VAL A 612 28.76 13.69 56.85
N SER A 613 29.55 14.45 56.08
CA SER A 613 29.85 15.91 55.90
C SER A 613 30.17 16.34 54.45
N THR A 614 30.06 17.66 54.22
CA THR A 614 30.54 18.53 53.12
C THR A 614 31.88 18.22 52.41
N HIS A 615 31.97 18.56 51.10
CA HIS A 615 32.93 19.58 50.61
C HIS A 615 32.68 20.05 49.14
N GLY A 616 32.79 21.37 48.91
CA GLY A 616 33.23 21.99 47.64
C GLY A 616 34.55 22.76 47.89
N PRO A 617 35.04 23.68 47.01
CA PRO A 617 34.33 24.39 45.91
C PRO A 617 35.13 24.61 44.59
N SER A 618 34.55 25.36 43.63
CA SER A 618 35.20 26.22 42.58
C SER A 618 36.20 25.61 41.55
N GLY A 619 36.34 26.11 40.32
CA GLY A 619 35.67 27.22 39.61
C GLY A 619 36.49 27.70 38.39
N SER A 620 36.26 28.95 37.92
CA SER A 620 36.98 29.70 36.87
C SER A 620 36.56 29.50 35.40
N THR A 621 36.97 30.45 34.54
CA THR A 621 36.36 30.77 33.23
C THR A 621 37.34 31.39 32.21
N SER A 622 37.30 30.94 30.96
CA SER A 622 37.74 31.67 29.72
C SER A 622 37.04 31.02 28.51
N THR A 623 36.52 31.65 27.45
CA THR A 623 36.67 32.95 26.76
C THR A 623 37.62 32.93 25.55
N SER A 624 37.04 33.25 24.37
CA SER A 624 37.61 33.83 23.12
C SER A 624 38.40 32.99 22.06
N CYS A 625 37.77 32.91 20.87
CA CYS A 625 38.24 33.42 19.55
C CYS A 625 39.19 32.64 18.57
N ASN A 626 38.66 32.53 17.33
CA ASN A 626 39.26 32.84 16.01
C ASN A 626 40.45 32.05 15.40
N SER A 627 40.17 31.26 14.35
CA SER A 627 40.64 31.41 12.94
C SER A 627 40.04 30.25 12.09
N LEU A 628 39.62 30.33 10.81
CA LEU A 628 39.95 31.09 9.59
C LEU A 628 41.13 30.54 8.75
N GLY A 629 40.81 30.06 7.54
CA GLY A 629 41.75 29.71 6.46
C GLY A 629 42.22 28.24 6.45
N SER A 630 42.55 27.61 5.32
CA SER A 630 42.48 28.02 3.90
C SER A 630 42.47 26.78 2.98
N SER A 631 42.48 27.01 1.66
CA SER A 631 42.76 26.04 0.58
C SER A 631 44.21 25.46 0.70
N ASP A 632 44.71 24.50 -0.10
CA ASP A 632 44.55 24.37 -1.55
C ASP A 632 44.90 22.98 -2.16
N SER A 633 44.91 22.93 -3.48
CA SER A 633 45.05 21.80 -4.39
C SER A 633 46.49 21.44 -4.78
N SER A 634 46.76 20.20 -5.22
CA SER A 634 47.89 19.87 -6.13
C SER A 634 47.92 18.40 -6.62
N ALA A 635 48.42 18.24 -7.85
CA ALA A 635 48.89 17.02 -8.55
C ALA A 635 49.72 17.53 -9.78
N PRO A 636 50.37 16.70 -10.64
CA PRO A 636 50.57 15.24 -10.66
C PRO A 636 52.07 14.85 -10.92
N CYS A 637 52.34 13.80 -11.74
CA CYS A 637 53.60 13.40 -12.42
C CYS A 637 54.63 12.52 -11.65
N PRO A 638 55.49 11.71 -12.35
CA PRO A 638 55.38 11.12 -13.70
C PRO A 638 55.82 9.62 -13.83
N ALA A 639 55.80 9.14 -15.09
CA ALA A 639 56.09 7.79 -15.65
C ALA A 639 57.52 7.19 -15.35
N THR A 640 57.93 5.97 -15.75
CA THR A 640 58.02 5.37 -17.13
C THR A 640 58.05 3.79 -17.10
N PRO A 641 58.57 2.97 -18.06
CA PRO A 641 57.75 1.89 -18.66
C PRO A 641 58.37 0.46 -18.68
N GLY A 642 57.67 -0.51 -19.30
CA GLY A 642 58.23 -1.82 -19.65
C GLY A 642 57.33 -2.59 -20.63
N SER A 643 57.91 -3.15 -21.70
CA SER A 643 57.17 -3.79 -22.81
C SER A 643 57.72 -5.17 -23.18
N ALA A 644 56.83 -6.10 -23.51
CA ALA A 644 57.12 -7.31 -24.28
C ALA A 644 55.85 -7.85 -24.95
N SER A 645 55.97 -8.37 -26.17
CA SER A 645 54.91 -9.05 -26.93
C SER A 645 55.12 -10.57 -26.94
N ASN A 646 54.08 -11.36 -27.27
CA ASN A 646 54.10 -12.27 -28.43
C ASN A 646 52.84 -13.18 -28.57
N THR A 647 52.21 -13.08 -29.74
CA THR A 647 51.68 -14.14 -30.64
C THR A 647 50.99 -15.43 -30.11
N ALA A 648 49.76 -15.67 -30.62
CA ALA A 648 49.20 -16.86 -31.32
C ALA A 648 49.79 -18.29 -31.12
N PRO A 649 49.03 -19.40 -31.34
CA PRO A 649 47.74 -19.57 -32.05
C PRO A 649 46.64 -20.19 -31.14
N GLY A 650 45.47 -20.72 -31.55
CA GLY A 650 44.83 -20.91 -32.87
C GLY A 650 44.76 -22.39 -33.31
N ALA A 651 43.61 -23.05 -33.11
CA ALA A 651 43.22 -24.32 -33.77
C ALA A 651 41.73 -24.63 -33.54
N LEU A 652 41.05 -25.22 -34.54
CA LEU A 652 39.81 -25.98 -34.32
C LEU A 652 40.14 -27.44 -34.03
N HIS A 653 39.28 -28.16 -33.30
CA HIS A 653 38.89 -29.50 -33.75
C HIS A 653 37.51 -29.90 -33.25
N ASN A 654 36.79 -30.63 -34.09
CA ASN A 654 35.43 -31.13 -33.88
C ASN A 654 35.48 -32.66 -33.81
N ILE A 655 34.94 -33.27 -32.74
CA ILE A 655 34.72 -34.73 -32.66
C ILE A 655 33.37 -34.98 -32.00
N SER A 656 32.48 -35.64 -32.75
CA SER A 656 31.24 -36.23 -32.26
C SER A 656 31.50 -37.60 -31.63
N GLY A 657 30.77 -37.96 -30.57
CA GLY A 657 30.98 -39.24 -29.89
C GLY A 657 29.90 -39.63 -28.88
N GLY A 658 29.06 -40.59 -29.26
CA GLY A 658 28.18 -41.34 -28.38
C GLY A 658 27.42 -42.40 -29.18
N PRO A 659 26.65 -43.31 -28.54
CA PRO A 659 26.56 -43.58 -27.10
C PRO A 659 27.06 -45.00 -26.74
N GLN A 660 27.22 -45.30 -25.45
CA GLN A 660 27.14 -46.69 -24.95
C GLN A 660 26.38 -46.77 -23.63
N VAL A 661 25.75 -47.93 -23.42
CA VAL A 661 24.86 -48.23 -22.29
C VAL A 661 25.61 -49.07 -21.25
N GLY A 662 25.55 -48.67 -19.98
CA GLY A 662 26.09 -49.41 -18.84
C GLY A 662 25.11 -49.36 -17.66
N SER A 663 24.91 -50.49 -16.98
CA SER A 663 23.78 -50.69 -16.07
C SER A 663 24.10 -50.51 -14.58
N ALA A 664 23.29 -49.67 -13.92
CA ALA A 664 22.81 -49.77 -12.53
C ALA A 664 23.80 -50.06 -11.37
N SER A 665 23.85 -49.13 -10.40
CA SER A 665 23.52 -49.48 -9.00
C SER A 665 23.02 -48.30 -8.17
N CYS A 666 22.12 -48.66 -7.25
CA CYS A 666 21.41 -47.94 -6.20
C CYS A 666 22.10 -46.72 -5.52
N GLY A 667 21.36 -45.61 -5.32
CA GLY A 667 21.75 -44.57 -4.34
C GLY A 667 20.86 -43.31 -4.28
N GLY A 668 19.99 -43.21 -3.26
CA GLY A 668 19.46 -41.94 -2.70
C GLY A 668 18.80 -40.92 -3.65
N ALA A 669 17.53 -41.13 -4.00
CA ALA A 669 16.76 -40.14 -4.76
C ALA A 669 16.30 -38.96 -3.88
N VAL A 670 16.70 -37.73 -4.25
CA VAL A 670 16.14 -36.47 -3.74
C VAL A 670 15.04 -36.00 -4.71
N PRO A 671 13.78 -35.78 -4.26
CA PRO A 671 12.71 -35.34 -5.16
C PRO A 671 12.96 -33.93 -5.72
N GLY A 672 13.02 -33.81 -7.04
CA GLY A 672 13.21 -32.54 -7.76
C GLY A 672 11.94 -31.69 -7.85
N VAL A 673 12.12 -30.39 -8.11
CA VAL A 673 11.04 -29.40 -8.21
C VAL A 673 10.19 -29.60 -9.47
N SER A 674 8.87 -29.67 -9.30
CA SER A 674 7.90 -29.38 -10.35
C SER A 674 7.24 -28.02 -10.08
N ALA A 675 7.39 -27.08 -11.00
CA ALA A 675 6.69 -25.79 -10.90
C ALA A 675 5.20 -25.94 -11.26
N ILE A 676 4.39 -24.98 -10.83
CA ILE A 676 2.95 -24.82 -11.17
C ILE A 676 1.97 -25.81 -10.46
N SER A 677 2.41 -26.96 -9.93
CA SER A 677 1.55 -27.84 -9.09
C SER A 677 1.90 -27.87 -7.59
N ALA A 678 3.00 -27.25 -7.16
CA ALA A 678 3.55 -27.40 -5.81
C ALA A 678 2.94 -26.49 -4.71
N VAL A 679 1.77 -25.87 -4.95
CA VAL A 679 1.06 -25.06 -3.94
C VAL A 679 0.02 -25.88 -3.17
N ASP A 680 -0.62 -26.86 -3.84
CA ASP A 680 -1.72 -27.64 -3.25
C ASP A 680 -1.27 -28.73 -2.26
N ALA A 681 0.02 -29.08 -2.27
CA ALA A 681 0.58 -30.19 -1.50
C ALA A 681 1.03 -29.85 -0.06
N ALA A 682 0.85 -28.60 0.38
CA ALA A 682 1.24 -28.11 1.71
C ALA A 682 0.04 -27.78 2.63
N LEU A 683 -1.19 -28.19 2.24
CA LEU A 683 -2.38 -28.06 3.06
C LEU A 683 -2.37 -29.11 4.18
N GLY A 684 -1.82 -28.74 5.33
CA GLY A 684 -1.90 -29.54 6.56
C GLY A 684 -3.31 -29.68 7.10
N GLU A 685 -3.46 -30.51 8.14
CA GLU A 685 -4.74 -30.79 8.82
C GLU A 685 -5.54 -29.51 9.14
N PRO A 686 -6.88 -29.54 9.02
CA PRO A 686 -7.72 -28.36 9.10
C PRO A 686 -7.67 -27.68 10.48
N TRP A 687 -8.08 -26.40 10.48
CA TRP A 687 -8.10 -25.45 11.61
C TRP A 687 -8.77 -26.02 12.89
N SER A 688 -8.04 -26.83 13.65
CA SER A 688 -8.56 -27.68 14.73
C SER A 688 -8.05 -27.30 16.12
N VAL A 689 -7.39 -26.15 16.26
CA VAL A 689 -6.92 -25.63 17.56
C VAL A 689 -8.04 -24.90 18.32
N GLN A 690 -9.20 -25.55 18.41
CA GLN A 690 -10.39 -25.10 19.12
C GLN A 690 -10.81 -26.16 20.14
N GLY A 691 -10.71 -25.84 21.43
CA GLY A 691 -11.36 -26.63 22.48
C GLY A 691 -12.88 -26.67 22.28
N PRO A 692 -13.59 -27.71 22.78
CA PRO A 692 -14.92 -28.13 22.30
C PRO A 692 -16.09 -27.12 22.46
N ASN A 693 -15.85 -25.94 23.04
CA ASN A 693 -16.82 -24.86 23.24
C ASN A 693 -16.43 -23.55 22.54
N ALA A 694 -15.44 -23.55 21.64
CA ALA A 694 -15.07 -22.36 20.86
C ALA A 694 -15.96 -22.20 19.59
N PRO A 695 -16.27 -20.97 19.17
CA PRO A 695 -17.10 -20.70 18.01
C PRO A 695 -16.31 -20.76 16.70
N GLU A 696 -16.98 -21.26 15.67
CA GLU A 696 -16.49 -21.35 14.29
C GLU A 696 -15.89 -20.00 13.80
N PRO A 697 -14.74 -19.98 13.09
CA PRO A 697 -14.13 -18.74 12.60
C PRO A 697 -14.99 -18.07 11.52
N LEU A 698 -15.09 -16.75 11.57
CA LEU A 698 -15.56 -15.89 10.47
C LEU A 698 -14.37 -15.04 10.02
N PHE A 699 -13.84 -15.32 8.84
CA PHE A 699 -12.66 -14.63 8.33
C PHE A 699 -13.04 -13.23 7.82
N LEU A 700 -12.18 -12.23 8.02
CA LEU A 700 -12.38 -10.84 7.56
C LEU A 700 -11.11 -10.35 6.84
N CYS A 701 -11.14 -10.43 5.52
CA CYS A 701 -10.05 -9.98 4.64
C CYS A 701 -10.22 -8.52 4.25
N GLY A 702 -9.19 -7.71 4.47
CA GLY A 702 -9.24 -6.29 4.15
C GLY A 702 -7.95 -5.53 4.46
N ASP A 703 -8.00 -4.22 4.32
CA ASP A 703 -6.96 -3.31 4.79
C ASP A 703 -7.05 -3.09 6.33
N SER A 704 -6.48 -2.01 6.85
CA SER A 704 -6.48 -1.70 8.29
C SER A 704 -7.88 -1.57 8.90
N HIS A 705 -8.93 -1.37 8.10
CA HIS A 705 -10.32 -1.40 8.58
C HIS A 705 -10.78 -2.80 9.06
N CYS A 706 -10.01 -3.88 8.86
CA CYS A 706 -10.30 -5.17 9.49
C CYS A 706 -9.97 -5.23 11.00
N LEU A 707 -9.09 -4.34 11.48
CA LEU A 707 -8.53 -4.40 12.84
C LEU A 707 -9.56 -4.12 13.96
N PRO A 708 -10.51 -3.15 13.82
CA PRO A 708 -11.54 -2.92 14.84
C PRO A 708 -12.51 -4.08 15.05
N ALA A 709 -12.66 -4.96 14.06
CA ALA A 709 -13.52 -6.14 14.14
C ALA A 709 -12.79 -7.38 14.68
N ALA A 710 -11.45 -7.43 14.60
CA ALA A 710 -10.62 -8.57 14.97
C ALA A 710 -10.93 -9.13 16.37
N TRP A 711 -10.94 -10.45 16.50
CA TRP A 711 -11.02 -11.19 17.78
C TRP A 711 -12.25 -10.91 18.64
N ARG A 712 -13.31 -10.37 18.04
CA ARG A 712 -14.59 -10.16 18.68
C ARG A 712 -15.59 -11.22 18.21
N VAL A 713 -16.55 -11.55 19.07
CA VAL A 713 -17.60 -12.52 18.75
C VAL A 713 -18.78 -11.79 18.14
N VAL A 714 -19.27 -12.28 17.01
CA VAL A 714 -20.49 -11.79 16.34
C VAL A 714 -21.48 -12.92 16.14
N THR A 715 -22.77 -12.59 16.07
CA THR A 715 -23.84 -13.58 15.86
C THR A 715 -24.17 -13.69 14.37
N LEU A 716 -23.89 -14.83 13.76
CA LEU A 716 -24.19 -15.15 12.37
C LEU A 716 -25.33 -16.17 12.33
N LYS A 717 -26.53 -15.75 11.90
CA LYS A 717 -27.73 -16.61 11.84
C LYS A 717 -27.97 -17.41 13.13
N GLY A 718 -28.02 -16.69 14.25
CA GLY A 718 -28.15 -17.25 15.60
C GLY A 718 -26.92 -17.97 16.18
N LYS A 719 -25.87 -18.26 15.41
CA LYS A 719 -24.63 -18.88 15.92
C LYS A 719 -23.56 -17.85 16.31
N PRO A 720 -22.85 -18.00 17.43
CA PRO A 720 -21.66 -17.20 17.71
C PRO A 720 -20.51 -17.56 16.76
N ARG A 721 -19.76 -16.56 16.29
CA ARG A 721 -18.59 -16.69 15.40
C ARG A 721 -17.47 -15.76 15.87
N LEU A 722 -16.24 -16.24 15.91
CA LEU A 722 -15.07 -15.40 16.21
C LEU A 722 -14.59 -14.72 14.92
N VAL A 723 -14.42 -13.40 14.91
CA VAL A 723 -13.88 -12.69 13.75
C VAL A 723 -12.36 -12.85 13.69
N HIS A 724 -11.86 -13.45 12.60
CA HIS A 724 -10.44 -13.66 12.34
C HIS A 724 -9.95 -12.62 11.31
N PRO A 725 -9.09 -11.65 11.68
CA PRO A 725 -8.54 -10.69 10.75
C PRO A 725 -7.62 -11.35 9.73
N LEU A 726 -7.70 -10.89 8.49
CA LEU A 726 -6.84 -11.28 7.37
C LEU A 726 -6.34 -9.98 6.71
N LEU A 727 -5.35 -9.35 7.36
CA LEU A 727 -4.87 -8.03 6.98
C LEU A 727 -4.03 -8.06 5.70
N VAL A 728 -4.37 -7.19 4.75
CA VAL A 728 -3.61 -6.96 3.52
C VAL A 728 -3.23 -5.48 3.40
N THR A 729 -1.99 -5.16 3.76
CA THR A 729 -1.51 -3.79 3.93
C THR A 729 -1.45 -3.05 2.59
N GLY A 730 -2.22 -1.95 2.46
CA GLY A 730 -2.20 -1.10 1.27
C GLY A 730 -2.85 -1.72 0.03
N CYS A 731 -3.73 -2.72 0.21
CA CYS A 731 -4.42 -3.36 -0.90
C CYS A 731 -5.57 -2.49 -1.43
N LYS A 732 -5.36 -1.89 -2.60
CA LYS A 732 -6.43 -1.37 -3.45
C LYS A 732 -7.07 -2.51 -4.24
N ILE A 733 -8.37 -2.45 -4.50
CA ILE A 733 -9.07 -3.32 -5.46
C ILE A 733 -8.35 -3.26 -6.82
N TRP A 734 -7.92 -2.06 -7.24
CA TRP A 734 -7.14 -1.85 -8.45
C TRP A 734 -5.87 -2.71 -8.53
N HIS A 735 -5.26 -3.08 -7.40
CA HIS A 735 -4.05 -3.93 -7.38
C HIS A 735 -4.32 -5.38 -7.78
N LEU A 736 -5.57 -5.85 -7.70
CA LEU A 736 -5.93 -7.26 -7.88
C LEU A 736 -6.12 -7.67 -9.36
N ARG A 737 -6.17 -6.70 -10.29
CA ARG A 737 -6.29 -6.92 -11.74
C ARG A 737 -5.30 -7.98 -12.28
N PRO A 738 -5.66 -8.77 -13.32
CA PRO A 738 -4.83 -9.89 -13.79
C PRO A 738 -3.37 -9.50 -14.10
N GLN A 739 -3.16 -8.39 -14.80
CA GLN A 739 -1.85 -7.89 -15.25
C GLN A 739 -0.99 -7.24 -14.15
N SER A 740 -1.48 -7.20 -12.91
CA SER A 740 -0.71 -6.69 -11.76
C SER A 740 0.17 -7.79 -11.16
N SER A 741 1.44 -7.47 -10.93
CA SER A 741 2.37 -8.23 -10.07
C SER A 741 2.76 -7.47 -8.79
N PHE A 742 2.05 -6.39 -8.44
CA PHE A 742 2.40 -5.54 -7.30
C PHE A 742 2.19 -6.27 -5.97
N TYR A 743 3.10 -6.10 -4.99
CA TYR A 743 3.16 -6.91 -3.77
C TYR A 743 1.86 -7.01 -2.94
N PRO A 744 0.94 -6.02 -2.88
CA PRO A 744 -0.30 -6.18 -2.12
C PRO A 744 -1.23 -7.26 -2.70
N LYS A 745 -1.15 -7.53 -4.02
CA LYS A 745 -1.86 -8.66 -4.63
C LYS A 745 -1.24 -9.99 -4.21
N VAL A 746 0.08 -10.06 -4.14
CA VAL A 746 0.80 -11.25 -3.65
C VAL A 746 0.49 -11.48 -2.16
N GLN A 747 0.41 -10.43 -1.33
CA GLN A 747 -0.05 -10.55 0.05
C GLN A 747 -1.51 -11.01 0.13
N PHE A 748 -2.42 -10.44 -0.66
CA PHE A 748 -3.83 -10.87 -0.75
C PHE A 748 -3.94 -12.37 -1.06
N GLN A 749 -3.17 -12.85 -2.05
CA GLN A 749 -3.10 -14.26 -2.42
C GLN A 749 -2.52 -15.13 -1.28
N ASN A 750 -1.40 -14.72 -0.67
CA ASN A 750 -0.77 -15.45 0.44
C ASN A 750 -1.68 -15.52 1.68
N VAL A 751 -2.37 -14.44 2.02
CA VAL A 751 -3.33 -14.37 3.13
C VAL A 751 -4.51 -15.31 2.89
N LEU A 752 -5.08 -15.31 1.68
CA LEU A 752 -6.19 -16.20 1.32
C LEU A 752 -5.78 -17.67 1.11
N ALA A 753 -4.52 -17.97 0.83
CA ALA A 753 -4.02 -19.35 0.75
C ALA A 753 -4.20 -20.10 2.08
N HIS A 754 -4.04 -19.42 3.22
CA HIS A 754 -4.18 -19.99 4.57
C HIS A 754 -5.64 -20.16 5.04
N VAL A 755 -6.62 -19.76 4.24
CA VAL A 755 -8.06 -19.91 4.56
C VAL A 755 -8.55 -21.25 3.99
N PRO A 756 -9.17 -22.15 4.79
CA PRO A 756 -9.70 -23.41 4.29
C PRO A 756 -10.82 -23.22 3.25
N ASP A 757 -10.85 -24.06 2.22
CA ASP A 757 -11.90 -24.04 1.19
C ASP A 757 -13.31 -24.19 1.78
N GLY A 758 -14.30 -23.53 1.15
CA GLY A 758 -15.67 -23.51 1.64
C GLY A 758 -15.93 -22.59 2.85
N SER A 759 -14.88 -21.96 3.41
CA SER A 759 -14.98 -21.04 4.54
C SER A 759 -15.89 -19.84 4.27
N GLN A 760 -16.42 -19.29 5.36
CA GLN A 760 -17.15 -18.02 5.35
C GLN A 760 -16.17 -16.87 5.57
N ILE A 761 -16.16 -15.95 4.60
CA ILE A 761 -15.22 -14.84 4.54
C ILE A 761 -15.95 -13.55 4.24
N VAL A 762 -15.64 -12.52 5.02
CA VAL A 762 -16.05 -11.14 4.76
C VAL A 762 -14.90 -10.45 4.02
N VAL A 763 -15.20 -9.69 2.96
CA VAL A 763 -14.19 -8.94 2.22
C VAL A 763 -14.48 -7.44 2.30
N LEU A 764 -13.47 -6.68 2.72
CA LEU A 764 -13.49 -5.27 3.08
C LEU A 764 -12.32 -4.56 2.39
N LEU A 765 -12.54 -4.14 1.14
CA LEU A 765 -11.57 -3.42 0.32
C LEU A 765 -12.24 -2.25 -0.41
N GLY A 766 -11.45 -1.25 -0.79
CA GLY A 766 -11.88 -0.14 -1.65
C GLY A 766 -11.83 1.25 -1.02
N GLU A 767 -11.62 1.37 0.30
CA GLU A 767 -11.45 2.69 0.94
C GLU A 767 -10.27 3.45 0.32
N ILE A 768 -9.14 2.76 0.13
CA ILE A 768 -7.92 3.33 -0.47
C ILE A 768 -8.12 3.66 -1.97
N ASP A 769 -8.99 2.93 -2.68
CA ASP A 769 -9.38 3.26 -4.05
C ASP A 769 -10.21 4.56 -4.09
N CYS A 770 -11.14 4.75 -3.15
CA CYS A 770 -11.90 5.99 -2.99
C CYS A 770 -11.05 7.17 -2.50
N ARG A 771 -10.11 6.95 -1.57
CA ARG A 771 -9.30 8.03 -0.98
C ARG A 771 -8.30 8.66 -1.95
N GLU A 772 -7.67 7.84 -2.79
CA GLU A 772 -6.57 8.30 -3.66
C GLU A 772 -6.51 7.60 -5.03
N GLY A 773 -7.15 6.45 -5.22
CA GLY A 773 -7.08 5.69 -6.48
C GLY A 773 -7.84 6.35 -7.63
N LEU A 774 -9.15 6.55 -7.43
CA LEU A 774 -10.10 6.90 -8.50
C LEU A 774 -9.87 8.29 -9.08
N LEU A 775 -9.75 9.32 -8.23
CA LEU A 775 -9.52 10.70 -8.66
C LEU A 775 -8.20 10.84 -9.44
N MET A 776 -7.12 10.22 -8.95
CA MET A 776 -5.83 10.22 -9.65
C MET A 776 -5.87 9.43 -10.97
N ALA A 777 -6.75 8.45 -11.12
CA ALA A 777 -6.91 7.70 -12.37
C ALA A 777 -7.61 8.55 -13.45
N VAL A 778 -8.65 9.30 -13.09
CA VAL A 778 -9.34 10.25 -13.98
C VAL A 778 -8.41 11.40 -14.37
N GLN A 779 -7.77 12.06 -13.39
CA GLN A 779 -6.80 13.13 -13.60
C GLN A 779 -5.64 12.73 -14.54
N LYS A 780 -5.27 11.45 -14.57
CA LYS A 780 -4.22 10.87 -15.44
C LYS A 780 -4.77 10.21 -16.72
N CYS A 781 -6.00 10.56 -17.12
CA CYS A 781 -6.71 10.07 -18.30
C CYS A 781 -6.76 8.55 -18.45
N LYS A 782 -6.84 7.80 -17.34
CA LYS A 782 -7.04 6.34 -17.36
C LYS A 782 -8.51 5.99 -17.60
N TYR A 783 -9.40 6.85 -17.12
CA TYR A 783 -10.83 6.86 -17.35
C TYR A 783 -11.24 8.29 -17.73
N PRO A 784 -12.25 8.49 -18.59
CA PRO A 784 -12.71 9.84 -18.97
C PRO A 784 -13.65 10.44 -17.91
N SER A 785 -14.25 9.63 -17.04
CA SER A 785 -15.18 10.06 -15.99
C SER A 785 -14.94 9.32 -14.67
N LEU A 786 -15.33 9.95 -13.55
CA LEU A 786 -15.29 9.32 -12.22
C LEU A 786 -16.27 8.14 -12.12
N GLN A 787 -17.39 8.23 -12.83
CA GLN A 787 -18.42 7.20 -12.94
C GLN A 787 -17.87 5.94 -13.63
N GLU A 788 -17.11 6.09 -14.72
CA GLU A 788 -16.44 4.95 -15.38
C GLU A 788 -15.29 4.39 -14.55
N ALA A 789 -14.53 5.24 -13.84
CA ALA A 789 -13.49 4.78 -12.92
C ALA A 789 -14.09 3.92 -11.80
N ILE A 790 -15.20 4.37 -11.20
CA ILE A 790 -15.96 3.59 -10.21
C ILE A 790 -16.47 2.28 -10.83
N ALA A 791 -17.06 2.34 -12.03
CA ALA A 791 -17.60 1.16 -12.70
C ALA A 791 -16.53 0.09 -12.96
N ALA A 792 -15.39 0.48 -13.54
CA ALA A 792 -14.31 -0.44 -13.84
C ALA A 792 -13.70 -1.08 -12.57
N VAL A 793 -13.60 -0.32 -11.47
CA VAL A 793 -13.08 -0.86 -10.19
C VAL A 793 -14.13 -1.75 -9.49
N VAL A 794 -15.43 -1.42 -9.54
CA VAL A 794 -16.50 -2.29 -9.01
C VAL A 794 -16.61 -3.60 -9.82
N GLU A 795 -16.48 -3.54 -11.14
CA GLU A 795 -16.53 -4.73 -12.00
C GLU A 795 -15.31 -5.63 -11.80
N LEU A 796 -14.11 -5.03 -11.67
CA LEU A 796 -12.91 -5.73 -11.23
C LEU A 796 -13.12 -6.41 -9.86
N TYR A 797 -13.70 -5.71 -8.89
CA TYR A 797 -13.96 -6.29 -7.56
C TYR A 797 -14.87 -7.51 -7.66
N VAL A 798 -16.00 -7.38 -8.35
CA VAL A 798 -16.98 -8.47 -8.52
C VAL A 798 -16.36 -9.67 -9.26
N SER A 799 -15.53 -9.46 -10.29
CA SER A 799 -14.79 -10.55 -10.94
C SER A 799 -13.89 -11.30 -9.95
N VAL A 800 -13.05 -10.58 -9.20
CA VAL A 800 -12.12 -11.20 -8.23
C VAL A 800 -12.87 -11.98 -7.15
N LEU A 801 -14.03 -11.50 -6.68
CA LEU A 801 -14.85 -12.23 -5.72
C LEU A 801 -15.48 -13.49 -6.34
N ILE A 802 -15.95 -13.44 -7.60
CA ILE A 802 -16.44 -14.61 -8.33
C ILE A 802 -15.32 -15.64 -8.53
N ASP A 803 -14.11 -15.22 -8.89
CA ASP A 803 -12.97 -16.11 -9.12
C ASP A 803 -12.54 -16.81 -7.82
N LEU A 804 -12.58 -16.12 -6.68
CA LEU A 804 -12.38 -16.73 -5.36
C LEU A 804 -13.46 -17.77 -5.02
N ILE A 805 -14.73 -17.54 -5.41
CA ILE A 805 -15.81 -18.52 -5.24
C ILE A 805 -15.59 -19.73 -6.15
N LYS A 806 -15.19 -19.52 -7.41
CA LYS A 806 -14.89 -20.61 -8.36
C LYS A 806 -13.77 -21.52 -7.87
N HIS A 807 -12.65 -20.94 -7.42
CA HIS A 807 -11.45 -21.70 -7.09
C HIS A 807 -11.40 -22.21 -5.64
N ARG A 808 -11.96 -21.48 -4.67
CA ARG A 808 -11.86 -21.80 -3.23
C ARG A 808 -13.21 -22.13 -2.57
N LYS A 809 -14.30 -22.10 -3.34
CA LYS A 809 -15.69 -22.40 -2.90
C LYS A 809 -16.18 -21.53 -1.74
N PHE A 810 -15.56 -20.37 -1.51
CA PHE A 810 -15.84 -19.51 -0.37
C PHE A 810 -17.29 -19.02 -0.33
N LYS A 811 -17.76 -18.72 0.88
CA LYS A 811 -19.03 -18.04 1.14
C LYS A 811 -18.71 -16.60 1.49
N ILE A 812 -18.74 -15.76 0.46
CA ILE A 812 -18.27 -14.37 0.48
C ILE A 812 -19.39 -13.42 0.89
N TYR A 813 -19.09 -12.59 1.87
CA TYR A 813 -19.90 -11.46 2.31
C TYR A 813 -19.14 -10.16 2.04
N VAL A 814 -19.70 -9.28 1.20
CA VAL A 814 -19.08 -8.00 0.86
C VAL A 814 -19.46 -6.97 1.91
N HIS A 815 -18.45 -6.43 2.59
CA HIS A 815 -18.60 -5.37 3.59
C HIS A 815 -18.68 -4.00 2.88
N PRO A 816 -19.55 -3.08 3.33
CA PRO A 816 -19.55 -1.70 2.86
C PRO A 816 -18.20 -1.00 3.09
N ILE A 817 -17.80 -0.11 2.19
CA ILE A 817 -16.60 0.74 2.37
C ILE A 817 -16.89 1.75 3.51
N PRO A 818 -16.04 1.85 4.54
CA PRO A 818 -16.27 2.75 5.67
C PRO A 818 -16.24 4.24 5.28
N PRO A 819 -17.32 5.01 5.52
CA PRO A 819 -17.41 6.43 5.13
C PRO A 819 -16.78 7.38 6.18
N VAL A 820 -15.62 7.00 6.75
CA VAL A 820 -15.01 7.68 7.91
C VAL A 820 -14.48 9.06 7.56
N LEU A 821 -13.67 9.17 6.51
CA LEU A 821 -13.09 10.45 6.07
C LEU A 821 -14.16 11.34 5.42
N ASN A 822 -14.15 12.63 5.75
CA ASN A 822 -15.14 13.58 5.24
C ASN A 822 -14.92 13.85 3.74
N GLU A 823 -13.65 13.97 3.37
CA GLU A 823 -13.13 14.36 2.06
C GLU A 823 -13.47 13.33 0.97
N THR A 824 -13.70 12.08 1.37
CA THR A 824 -13.95 10.94 0.47
C THR A 824 -15.40 10.45 0.50
N ARG A 825 -16.21 10.91 1.47
CA ARG A 825 -17.54 10.35 1.76
C ARG A 825 -18.51 10.39 0.57
N SER A 826 -18.48 11.44 -0.24
CA SER A 826 -19.30 11.56 -1.46
C SER A 826 -18.94 10.49 -2.50
N LEU A 827 -17.64 10.25 -2.71
CA LEU A 827 -17.11 9.21 -3.60
C LEU A 827 -17.38 7.80 -3.04
N VAL A 828 -17.26 7.59 -1.73
CA VAL A 828 -17.66 6.34 -1.07
C VAL A 828 -19.17 6.08 -1.28
N LYS A 829 -20.05 7.07 -1.10
CA LYS A 829 -21.50 6.94 -1.36
C LYS A 829 -21.77 6.54 -2.82
N ALA A 830 -21.12 7.18 -3.79
CA ALA A 830 -21.25 6.84 -5.22
C ALA A 830 -20.76 5.41 -5.53
N PHE A 831 -19.64 4.98 -4.95
CA PHE A 831 -19.13 3.61 -5.10
C PHE A 831 -20.08 2.57 -4.48
N MET A 832 -20.62 2.85 -3.29
CA MET A 832 -21.58 1.97 -2.61
C MET A 832 -22.90 1.81 -3.36
N GLN A 833 -23.43 2.88 -3.96
CA GLN A 833 -24.63 2.81 -4.80
C GLN A 833 -24.46 1.84 -5.98
N LEU A 834 -23.29 1.79 -6.60
CA LEU A 834 -23.01 0.83 -7.68
C LEU A 834 -22.71 -0.57 -7.15
N LEU A 835 -21.92 -0.71 -6.08
CA LEU A 835 -21.56 -2.01 -5.50
C LEU A 835 -22.80 -2.76 -4.96
N LYS A 836 -23.67 -2.06 -4.24
CA LYS A 836 -24.96 -2.58 -3.72
C LYS A 836 -25.88 -3.09 -4.82
N ARG A 837 -25.77 -2.56 -6.06
CA ARG A 837 -26.46 -3.09 -7.24
C ARG A 837 -25.73 -4.25 -7.91
N LYS A 838 -24.41 -4.13 -8.11
CA LYS A 838 -23.61 -5.09 -8.89
C LYS A 838 -23.42 -6.43 -8.17
N VAL A 839 -23.23 -6.43 -6.84
CA VAL A 839 -22.99 -7.67 -6.07
C VAL A 839 -24.21 -8.62 -6.09
N PRO A 840 -25.45 -8.19 -5.76
CA PRO A 840 -26.62 -9.07 -5.86
C PRO A 840 -26.95 -9.45 -7.31
N ALA A 841 -26.76 -8.55 -8.28
CA ALA A 841 -26.99 -8.85 -9.69
C ALA A 841 -26.07 -9.99 -10.18
N ALA A 842 -24.78 -9.95 -9.81
CA ALA A 842 -23.81 -10.98 -10.15
C ALA A 842 -24.04 -12.32 -9.41
N ALA A 843 -24.50 -12.26 -8.16
CA ALA A 843 -24.91 -13.45 -7.41
C ALA A 843 -26.08 -14.18 -8.09
N SER A 844 -27.05 -13.44 -8.64
CA SER A 844 -28.21 -13.99 -9.35
C SER A 844 -27.92 -14.38 -10.81
N SER A 845 -27.04 -13.66 -11.52
CA SER A 845 -26.80 -13.92 -12.96
C SER A 845 -25.72 -14.96 -13.23
N SER A 846 -24.84 -15.27 -12.27
CA SER A 846 -23.82 -16.30 -12.45
C SER A 846 -24.43 -17.70 -12.36
N GLU A 847 -24.66 -18.31 -13.52
CA GLU A 847 -25.02 -19.72 -13.68
C GLU A 847 -23.96 -20.66 -13.04
N GLU A 848 -22.72 -20.17 -12.92
CA GLU A 848 -21.59 -20.88 -12.33
C GLU A 848 -21.68 -20.93 -10.79
N LEU A 849 -22.12 -19.84 -10.14
CA LEU A 849 -22.44 -19.81 -8.71
C LEU A 849 -23.53 -20.84 -8.38
N HIS A 850 -24.57 -20.94 -9.22
CA HIS A 850 -25.64 -21.94 -9.09
C HIS A 850 -25.13 -23.39 -9.24
N LYS A 851 -24.13 -23.62 -10.09
CA LYS A 851 -23.46 -24.93 -10.26
C LYS A 851 -22.44 -25.25 -9.16
N SER A 852 -21.97 -24.25 -8.39
CA SER A 852 -20.86 -24.42 -7.43
C SER A 852 -21.16 -25.29 -6.20
N GLY A 853 -22.44 -25.58 -5.92
CA GLY A 853 -22.89 -26.48 -4.86
C GLY A 853 -22.65 -26.04 -3.40
N GLY A 854 -21.92 -24.94 -3.18
CA GLY A 854 -21.63 -24.46 -1.83
C GLY A 854 -20.99 -23.06 -1.73
N GLY A 855 -20.58 -22.46 -2.84
CA GLY A 855 -20.09 -21.09 -2.89
C GLY A 855 -21.24 -20.08 -2.93
N HIS A 856 -21.07 -18.94 -2.26
CA HIS A 856 -22.10 -17.88 -2.18
C HIS A 856 -21.46 -16.49 -2.28
N LEU A 857 -22.18 -15.54 -2.87
CA LEU A 857 -21.85 -14.12 -2.89
C LEU A 857 -23.02 -13.32 -2.28
N HIS A 858 -22.76 -12.50 -1.27
CA HIS A 858 -23.76 -11.68 -0.59
C HIS A 858 -23.22 -10.28 -0.28
N TYR A 859 -24.09 -9.27 -0.24
CA TYR A 859 -23.75 -7.90 0.15
C TYR A 859 -24.35 -7.60 1.53
N LEU A 860 -23.53 -7.14 2.48
CA LEU A 860 -23.99 -6.82 3.83
C LEU A 860 -24.60 -5.42 3.87
N ASP A 861 -25.93 -5.34 3.82
CA ASP A 861 -26.62 -4.06 3.62
C ASP A 861 -26.81 -3.25 4.92
N PHE A 862 -25.71 -2.69 5.42
CA PHE A 862 -25.70 -1.79 6.59
C PHE A 862 -24.98 -0.45 6.35
N PHE A 863 -24.69 -0.09 5.09
CA PHE A 863 -23.92 1.13 4.77
C PHE A 863 -24.56 2.41 5.33
N GLU A 864 -25.87 2.59 5.16
CA GLU A 864 -26.58 3.78 5.67
C GLU A 864 -26.54 3.87 7.20
N CYS A 865 -26.43 2.73 7.91
CA CYS A 865 -26.26 2.70 9.37
C CYS A 865 -24.89 3.21 9.84
N LEU A 866 -23.91 3.37 8.93
CA LEU A 866 -22.62 3.99 9.23
C LEU A 866 -22.67 5.53 9.15
N LEU A 867 -23.77 6.10 8.67
CA LEU A 867 -23.93 7.54 8.45
C LEU A 867 -24.85 8.19 9.49
N SER A 868 -24.74 9.51 9.65
CA SER A 868 -25.77 10.32 10.30
C SER A 868 -27.09 10.28 9.51
N PRO A 869 -28.25 10.62 10.11
CA PRO A 869 -29.56 10.52 9.44
C PRO A 869 -29.75 11.37 8.17
N ASP A 870 -28.93 12.41 8.00
CA ASP A 870 -28.84 13.27 6.80
C ASP A 870 -27.84 12.74 5.75
N GLY A 871 -27.10 11.67 6.06
CA GLY A 871 -26.05 11.11 5.23
C GLY A 871 -24.80 11.99 5.08
N ALA A 872 -24.63 13.04 5.89
CA ALA A 872 -23.55 14.02 5.76
C ALA A 872 -22.28 13.65 6.54
N ALA A 873 -22.44 13.07 7.74
CA ALA A 873 -21.37 12.67 8.64
C ALA A 873 -21.32 11.15 8.85
N LEU A 874 -20.27 10.67 9.53
CA LEU A 874 -20.25 9.33 10.12
C LEU A 874 -21.21 9.30 11.34
N ALA A 875 -21.87 8.17 11.58
CA ALA A 875 -22.81 8.05 12.70
C ALA A 875 -22.10 8.26 14.07
N PRO A 876 -22.77 8.86 15.08
CA PRO A 876 -22.19 9.11 16.39
C PRO A 876 -21.64 7.84 17.06
N GLY A 877 -20.45 7.94 17.65
CA GLY A 877 -19.77 6.83 18.33
C GLY A 877 -19.08 5.82 17.41
N LEU A 878 -19.20 5.95 16.08
CA LEU A 878 -18.54 5.05 15.12
C LEU A 878 -17.13 5.47 14.70
N ALA A 879 -16.60 6.62 15.15
CA ALA A 879 -15.21 7.02 14.91
C ALA A 879 -14.26 6.45 15.97
N LEU A 880 -13.08 5.96 15.57
CA LEU A 880 -12.02 5.49 16.49
C LEU A 880 -10.88 6.51 16.63
N ASP A 881 -10.17 6.77 15.53
CA ASP A 881 -8.90 7.51 15.47
C ASP A 881 -8.88 8.54 14.33
N GLY A 882 -10.07 8.88 13.80
CA GLY A 882 -10.24 9.74 12.61
C GLY A 882 -10.05 9.02 11.28
N THR A 883 -9.53 7.79 11.25
CA THR A 883 -9.35 6.98 10.03
C THR A 883 -10.24 5.72 10.05
N HIS A 884 -10.29 5.01 11.17
CA HIS A 884 -10.97 3.72 11.31
C HIS A 884 -12.32 3.82 12.04
N LEU A 885 -13.15 2.79 11.85
CA LEU A 885 -14.39 2.61 12.60
C LEU A 885 -14.10 2.17 14.05
N SER A 886 -14.87 2.69 14.99
CA SER A 886 -14.97 2.16 16.36
C SER A 886 -15.66 0.78 16.33
N PRO A 887 -15.22 -0.21 17.12
CA PRO A 887 -15.87 -1.53 17.21
C PRO A 887 -17.37 -1.50 17.57
N ALA A 888 -17.90 -0.35 18.00
CA ALA A 888 -19.34 -0.12 18.15
C ALA A 888 -20.15 -0.45 16.88
N TYR A 889 -19.55 -0.35 15.67
CA TYR A 889 -20.22 -0.66 14.41
C TYR A 889 -20.62 -2.15 14.27
N LEU A 890 -20.05 -3.04 15.10
CA LEU A 890 -20.26 -4.49 15.01
C LEU A 890 -21.71 -4.92 15.27
N SER A 891 -22.54 -4.06 15.87
CA SER A 891 -23.99 -4.26 16.03
C SER A 891 -24.73 -4.28 14.68
N HIS A 892 -24.38 -3.34 13.79
CA HIS A 892 -24.93 -3.25 12.43
C HIS A 892 -24.39 -4.37 11.54
N PHE A 893 -23.09 -4.65 11.64
CA PHE A 893 -22.44 -5.77 10.96
C PHE A 893 -23.05 -7.13 11.34
N ALA A 894 -23.27 -7.41 12.63
CA ALA A 894 -23.91 -8.64 13.10
C ALA A 894 -25.39 -8.73 12.69
N SER A 895 -26.11 -7.59 12.68
CA SER A 895 -27.50 -7.52 12.20
C SER A 895 -27.63 -7.87 10.71
N ALA A 896 -26.65 -7.47 9.89
CA ALA A 896 -26.64 -7.72 8.44
C ALA A 896 -26.41 -9.19 8.02
N PHE A 897 -26.29 -10.12 8.97
CA PHE A 897 -26.18 -11.56 8.70
C PHE A 897 -27.43 -12.38 9.03
N GLN A 898 -28.48 -11.79 9.62
CA GLN A 898 -29.72 -12.51 9.97
C GLN A 898 -30.56 -12.75 8.71
#